data_AF-A0A522FGU6-F1
#
_entry.id   AF-A0A522FGU6-F1
#
_cell.length_a   1.000
_cell.length_b   1.000
_cell.length_c   1.000
_cell.angle_alpha   90.00
_cell.angle_beta   90.00
_cell.angle_gamma   90.00
#
_symmetry.space_group_name_H-M   'P 1'
#
loop_
_entity.id
_entity.type
_entity.pdbx_description
1 polymer ?
#
loop_
_entity_poly.entity_id
_entity_poly.type
_entity_poly.pdbx_seq_one_letter_code
_entity_poly.pdbx_strand_id
1 'polypeptide(L)'
;MAKGKILRVPSDTVLADPLLNSLKQKFPGGLTEESFDEKTANYKACYQRRAASLHAGFLLALEAYPLKPKTNDQRKLSLEELANFKASLKHTADTLLKNCKFTSDSIDELQKKLKVFTDELITQVNCAWHFFNKEEAKDCLNVAEQYALMNKGRNDLMTLTPIGSGEYALQVDEVVPAHYPQLIAELQQIKKEDFPHNTIFFRQLPIYQKAYLCNLSANVHTAKHIEDELNSFLSSYIKNLSYRECEQIAKGNYPEWFKTCSPQMQNMLKVLVKEPANIELNIRTLKDKIVELNTNDSVSFKKFIGKVSKIPEWYWELSDHEQYLLENVLTNSTNIEETFSFLCSRHRSIPAPANFSKHTLYVVGTDGKITPLGSERYRSSHIVSREALEFSPTVQLRHSQSNLSCVTAAAKPEQPQLIQTLTSPFGPFLALDKKLDELKKQTIRLSGHAGRIYYPNHPLNMAKYFIYTTTEDPYCIDFKRFIETQVQNFPKVAILLEEYKNLLASPPGTATLLDYRGRELFLASLEQLMIMEVGGFSYGSCVSGKDRKAVELMHTDAMLLYKHKYGSWPNITDSNEKRNDFVSLVAKLYCSRHQHEHAGQNAPGSEGLKYPDHYLPKDICKAIAALSQNSNMLSNDNKLASNNEVEYIISEVEHITDKAAKLLVRYFPSLFGKAEPSKLETDCLTKALYLGETNCRRLYDVLSLLMNQLNNFKKAPTVVEHVTNLANLTKSSTSSFHTTQQPALATGIQAILKVMQYKDMDIELRMAKIFVEVENRRTAPIAYRAPVTQKVYSQILKVMDATDDKIPMAVDEAVKVLTCCFEEGKAAFARSASTGDLVELVNDFSM
;
A
#
# COMPACT_ATOMS: atom_id res chain seq x y z
N MET A 1 12.79 -26.02 -4.75
CA MET A 1 14.13 -26.25 -4.18
C MET A 1 14.26 -25.35 -2.96
N ALA A 2 14.12 -25.91 -1.75
CA ALA A 2 14.22 -25.14 -0.51
C ALA A 2 15.71 -25.03 -0.14
N LYS A 3 16.22 -23.81 0.02
CA LYS A 3 17.65 -23.56 0.31
C LYS A 3 18.09 -24.05 1.69
N GLY A 4 17.14 -24.47 2.52
CA GLY A 4 17.34 -25.06 3.83
C GLY A 4 16.02 -25.10 4.61
N LYS A 5 16.06 -25.72 5.78
CA LYS A 5 14.95 -25.76 6.73
C LYS A 5 15.45 -25.28 8.08
N ILE A 6 14.77 -24.30 8.67
CA ILE A 6 15.11 -23.77 9.98
C ILE A 6 14.10 -24.32 11.00
N LEU A 7 14.60 -25.04 12.02
CA LEU A 7 13.82 -25.46 13.17
C LEU A 7 14.11 -24.53 14.35
N ARG A 8 13.15 -23.70 14.70
CA ARG A 8 13.25 -22.81 15.86
C ARG A 8 12.76 -23.52 17.13
N VAL A 9 13.60 -23.53 18.16
CA VAL A 9 13.39 -24.22 19.44
C VAL A 9 13.53 -23.21 20.59
N PRO A 10 12.70 -23.25 21.64
CA PRO A 10 12.87 -22.35 22.79
C PRO A 10 14.24 -22.56 23.45
N SER A 11 14.92 -21.48 23.84
CA SER A 11 16.33 -21.52 24.32
C SER A 11 16.60 -22.48 25.47
N ASP A 12 15.61 -22.69 26.35
CA ASP A 12 15.75 -23.55 27.53
C ASP A 12 15.24 -24.99 27.29
N THR A 13 14.94 -25.35 26.03
CA THR A 13 14.38 -26.67 25.66
C THR A 13 15.44 -27.57 25.06
N VAL A 14 15.66 -28.74 25.67
CA VAL A 14 16.44 -29.83 25.08
C VAL A 14 15.48 -30.82 24.42
N LEU A 15 15.60 -31.00 23.10
CA LEU A 15 14.79 -31.96 22.36
C LEU A 15 15.27 -33.39 22.65
N ALA A 16 14.36 -34.27 23.04
CA ALA A 16 14.67 -35.69 23.18
C ALA A 16 15.00 -36.32 21.80
N ASP A 17 15.90 -37.30 21.76
CA ASP A 17 16.31 -37.97 20.52
C ASP A 17 15.14 -38.53 19.69
N PRO A 18 14.10 -39.17 20.28
CA PRO A 18 12.96 -39.66 19.50
C PRO A 18 12.24 -38.54 18.76
N LEU A 19 12.05 -37.39 19.42
CA LEU A 19 11.43 -36.21 18.83
C LEU A 19 12.28 -35.66 17.68
N LEU A 20 13.56 -35.43 17.91
CA LEU A 20 14.46 -34.90 16.89
C LEU A 20 14.55 -35.83 15.67
N ASN A 21 14.59 -37.15 15.89
CA ASN A 21 14.61 -38.15 14.82
C ASN A 21 13.31 -38.14 14.02
N SER A 22 12.15 -38.09 14.68
CA SER A 22 10.85 -37.96 14.01
C SER A 22 10.75 -36.68 13.17
N LEU A 23 11.27 -35.55 13.67
CA LEU A 23 11.31 -34.29 12.91
C LEU A 23 12.21 -34.40 11.68
N LYS A 24 13.41 -34.98 11.82
CA LYS A 24 14.33 -35.23 10.70
C LYS A 24 13.73 -36.17 9.65
N GLN A 25 12.97 -37.18 10.08
CA GLN A 25 12.28 -38.11 9.19
C GLN A 25 11.11 -37.42 8.47
N LYS A 26 10.31 -36.63 9.19
CA LYS A 26 9.16 -35.91 8.63
C LYS A 26 9.59 -34.82 7.65
N PHE A 27 10.71 -34.15 7.94
CA PHE A 27 11.23 -33.02 7.19
C PHE A 27 12.68 -33.30 6.73
N PRO A 28 12.86 -34.17 5.72
CA PRO A 28 14.19 -34.54 5.24
C PRO A 28 14.90 -33.36 4.56
N GLY A 29 16.23 -33.45 4.43
CA GLY A 29 17.06 -32.46 3.74
C GLY A 29 17.85 -31.50 4.64
N GLY A 30 18.09 -31.89 5.89
CA GLY A 30 18.87 -31.11 6.86
C GLY A 30 18.01 -30.06 7.57
N LEU A 31 18.03 -30.10 8.92
CA LEU A 31 17.39 -29.11 9.78
C LEU A 31 18.49 -28.31 10.47
N THR A 32 18.48 -27.00 10.29
CA THR A 32 19.30 -26.07 11.08
C THR A 32 18.50 -25.65 12.29
N GLU A 33 18.98 -26.00 13.48
CA GLU A 33 18.35 -25.60 14.73
C GLU A 33 18.75 -24.16 15.08
N GLU A 34 17.76 -23.35 15.46
CA GLU A 34 17.94 -21.99 15.96
C GLU A 34 17.20 -21.83 17.28
N SER A 35 17.86 -21.28 18.30
CA SER A 35 17.20 -20.99 19.57
C SER A 35 16.44 -19.67 19.53
N PHE A 36 15.33 -19.57 20.26
CA PHE A 36 14.61 -18.32 20.47
C PHE A 36 14.11 -18.17 21.91
N ASP A 37 13.95 -16.93 22.35
CA ASP A 37 13.34 -16.59 23.64
C ASP A 37 11.90 -16.11 23.43
N GLU A 38 10.95 -16.72 24.14
CA GLU A 38 9.54 -16.35 24.13
C GLU A 38 9.29 -15.02 24.85
N LYS A 39 10.16 -14.65 25.78
CA LYS A 39 10.03 -13.42 26.56
C LYS A 39 10.54 -12.23 25.77
N THR A 40 11.70 -12.36 25.12
CA THR A 40 12.35 -11.21 24.49
C THR A 40 12.74 -11.47 23.04
N ALA A 41 12.45 -10.50 22.17
CA ALA A 41 12.97 -10.49 20.81
C ALA A 41 14.42 -9.99 20.81
N ASN A 42 15.30 -10.65 20.05
CA ASN A 42 16.67 -10.17 19.85
C ASN A 42 16.70 -9.02 18.83
N TYR A 43 16.31 -7.83 19.27
CA TYR A 43 16.26 -6.64 18.42
C TYR A 43 17.62 -6.33 17.81
N LYS A 44 18.74 -6.48 18.55
CA LYS A 44 20.10 -6.26 18.02
C LYS A 44 20.36 -7.10 16.77
N ALA A 45 20.02 -8.39 16.80
CA ALA A 45 20.16 -9.27 15.65
C ALA A 45 19.27 -8.84 14.47
N CYS A 46 18.03 -8.40 14.73
CA CYS A 46 17.14 -7.87 13.69
C CYS A 46 17.80 -6.68 12.97
N TYR A 47 18.26 -5.68 13.72
CA TYR A 47 18.90 -4.50 13.13
C TYR A 47 20.21 -4.81 12.38
N GLN A 48 21.01 -5.76 12.89
CA GLN A 48 22.19 -6.27 12.18
C GLN A 48 21.82 -6.93 10.84
N ARG A 49 20.79 -7.80 10.83
CA ARG A 49 20.28 -8.42 9.60
C ARG A 49 19.78 -7.38 8.62
N ARG A 50 19.09 -6.32 9.08
CA ARG A 50 18.61 -5.23 8.22
C ARG A 50 19.76 -4.52 7.53
N ALA A 51 20.77 -4.10 8.28
CA ALA A 51 21.94 -3.42 7.71
C ALA A 51 22.68 -4.31 6.71
N ALA A 52 22.87 -5.59 7.03
CA ALA A 52 23.51 -6.55 6.13
C ALA A 52 22.70 -6.79 4.84
N SER A 53 21.38 -6.85 4.93
CA SER A 53 20.49 -7.05 3.77
C SER A 53 20.49 -5.84 2.84
N LEU A 54 20.46 -4.62 3.39
CA LEU A 54 20.60 -3.39 2.61
C LEU A 54 21.97 -3.27 1.94
N HIS A 55 23.04 -3.63 2.66
CA HIS A 55 24.39 -3.69 2.11
C HIS A 55 24.46 -4.68 0.93
N ALA A 56 23.88 -5.88 1.07
CA ALA A 56 23.81 -6.85 -0.02
C ALA A 56 23.03 -6.32 -1.24
N GLY A 57 21.91 -5.61 -1.01
CA GLY A 57 21.18 -4.92 -2.07
C GLY A 57 22.02 -3.87 -2.79
N PHE A 58 22.77 -3.06 -2.05
CA PHE A 58 23.71 -2.08 -2.62
C PHE A 58 24.80 -2.75 -3.46
N LEU A 59 25.41 -3.83 -2.96
CA LEU A 59 26.42 -4.57 -3.71
C LEU A 59 25.86 -5.17 -5.00
N LEU A 60 24.64 -5.72 -4.98
CA LEU A 60 23.99 -6.20 -6.19
C LEU A 60 23.74 -5.06 -7.18
N ALA A 61 23.27 -3.90 -6.73
CA ALA A 61 23.07 -2.73 -7.60
C ALA A 61 24.38 -2.31 -8.26
N LEU A 62 25.49 -2.22 -7.51
CA LEU A 62 26.82 -1.93 -8.07
C LEU A 62 27.28 -2.97 -9.08
N GLU A 63 26.89 -4.22 -8.89
CA GLU A 63 27.22 -5.31 -9.81
C GLU A 63 26.43 -5.21 -11.11
N ALA A 64 25.11 -5.05 -11.00
CA ALA A 64 24.15 -5.21 -12.06
C ALA A 64 23.87 -3.93 -12.85
N TYR A 65 23.78 -2.76 -12.17
CA TYR A 65 23.27 -1.55 -12.79
C TYR A 65 24.43 -0.64 -13.26
N PRO A 66 24.54 -0.32 -14.57
CA PRO A 66 25.67 0.47 -15.09
C PRO A 66 25.81 1.84 -14.42
N LEU A 67 27.02 2.16 -13.94
CA LEU A 67 27.33 3.43 -13.29
C LEU A 67 27.19 4.60 -14.26
N LYS A 68 26.72 5.76 -13.74
CA LYS A 68 26.53 6.99 -14.53
C LYS A 68 27.28 8.18 -13.93
N PRO A 69 28.60 8.08 -13.68
CA PRO A 69 29.34 9.06 -12.90
C PRO A 69 29.26 10.47 -13.50
N LYS A 70 29.10 11.47 -12.65
CA LYS A 70 29.01 12.88 -13.02
C LYS A 70 30.39 13.39 -13.35
N THR A 71 30.77 13.25 -14.61
CA THR A 71 31.92 13.96 -15.15
C THR A 71 31.43 15.33 -15.61
N ASN A 72 31.96 16.41 -15.03
CA ASN A 72 31.73 17.77 -15.51
C ASN A 72 32.28 17.96 -16.95
N ASP A 73 33.24 17.12 -17.33
CA ASP A 73 33.64 16.91 -18.72
C ASP A 73 32.77 15.82 -19.35
N GLN A 74 32.29 16.02 -20.57
CA GLN A 74 31.58 14.99 -21.37
C GLN A 74 32.45 13.76 -21.72
N ARG A 75 33.62 13.62 -21.10
CA ARG A 75 34.54 12.50 -21.30
C ARG A 75 33.97 11.25 -20.64
N LYS A 76 33.79 10.20 -21.45
CA LYS A 76 33.56 8.84 -20.95
C LYS A 76 34.76 8.39 -20.12
N LEU A 77 34.51 7.95 -18.88
CA LEU A 77 35.53 7.28 -18.08
C LEU A 77 36.03 6.02 -18.79
N SER A 78 37.32 5.73 -18.66
CA SER A 78 37.92 4.46 -19.06
C SER A 78 37.37 3.30 -18.22
N LEU A 79 37.52 2.07 -18.73
CA LEU A 79 37.11 0.86 -17.99
C LEU A 79 37.83 0.72 -16.64
N GLU A 80 39.10 1.14 -16.59
CA GLU A 80 39.90 1.13 -15.35
C GLU A 80 39.40 2.14 -14.33
N GLU A 81 39.08 3.37 -14.76
CA GLU A 81 38.50 4.41 -13.89
C GLU A 81 37.13 3.98 -13.32
N LEU A 82 36.29 3.35 -14.14
CA LEU A 82 35.01 2.78 -13.69
C LEU A 82 35.20 1.64 -12.69
N ALA A 83 36.16 0.76 -12.93
CA ALA A 83 36.49 -0.34 -12.02
C ALA A 83 36.99 0.19 -10.67
N ASN A 84 37.88 1.18 -10.67
CA ASN A 84 38.41 1.83 -9.47
C ASN A 84 37.31 2.56 -8.69
N PHE A 85 36.41 3.27 -9.40
CA PHE A 85 35.27 3.94 -8.76
C PHE A 85 34.32 2.93 -8.10
N LYS A 86 33.97 1.84 -8.80
CA LYS A 86 33.17 0.74 -8.25
C LYS A 86 33.82 0.10 -7.02
N ALA A 87 35.14 -0.14 -7.06
CA ALA A 87 35.89 -0.67 -5.93
C ALA A 87 35.87 0.27 -4.72
N SER A 88 35.98 1.59 -4.94
CA SER A 88 35.89 2.61 -3.89
C SER A 88 34.50 2.65 -3.23
N LEU A 89 33.43 2.59 -4.02
CA LEU A 89 32.05 2.55 -3.51
C LEU A 89 31.81 1.29 -2.66
N LYS A 90 32.27 0.13 -3.14
CA LYS A 90 32.22 -1.14 -2.40
C LYS A 90 32.96 -1.04 -1.06
N HIS A 91 34.21 -0.56 -1.09
CA HIS A 91 35.02 -0.39 0.12
C HIS A 91 34.35 0.54 1.14
N THR A 92 33.73 1.62 0.67
CA THR A 92 32.97 2.55 1.51
C THR A 92 31.79 1.84 2.18
N ALA A 93 30.97 1.12 1.42
CA ALA A 93 29.84 0.37 1.97
C ALA A 93 30.26 -0.72 2.97
N ASP A 94 31.35 -1.44 2.70
CA ASP A 94 31.93 -2.43 3.63
C ASP A 94 32.38 -1.77 4.94
N THR A 95 33.00 -0.59 4.84
CA THR A 95 33.43 0.19 6.00
C THR A 95 32.25 0.71 6.81
N LEU A 96 31.19 1.19 6.16
CA LEU A 96 29.95 1.61 6.82
C LEU A 96 29.32 0.46 7.61
N LEU A 97 29.20 -0.73 7.01
CA LEU A 97 28.63 -1.90 7.68
C LEU A 97 29.50 -2.32 8.87
N LYS A 98 30.82 -2.39 8.70
CA LYS A 98 31.77 -2.74 9.77
C LYS A 98 31.71 -1.77 10.95
N ASN A 99 31.49 -0.49 10.68
CA ASN A 99 31.39 0.56 11.71
C ASN A 99 29.98 0.65 12.33
N CYS A 100 28.96 0.10 11.67
CA CYS A 100 27.59 0.07 12.16
C CYS A 100 27.40 -0.98 13.26
N LYS A 101 27.77 -0.64 14.51
CA LYS A 101 27.64 -1.54 15.66
C LYS A 101 26.34 -1.29 16.44
N PHE A 102 25.46 -2.28 16.40
CA PHE A 102 24.20 -2.34 17.16
C PHE A 102 24.40 -2.90 18.57
N THR A 103 24.84 -2.05 19.50
CA THR A 103 25.16 -2.44 20.89
C THR A 103 24.06 -2.13 21.90
N SER A 104 23.11 -1.25 21.56
CA SER A 104 22.05 -0.79 22.46
C SER A 104 20.94 -1.83 22.62
N ASP A 105 20.35 -1.93 23.80
CA ASP A 105 19.09 -2.67 24.04
C ASP A 105 17.84 -1.84 23.72
N SER A 106 17.99 -0.51 23.59
CA SER A 106 16.91 0.39 23.19
C SER A 106 16.70 0.35 21.68
N ILE A 107 15.48 0.01 21.26
CA ILE A 107 15.07 0.01 19.85
C ILE A 107 15.18 1.39 19.22
N ASP A 108 14.94 2.47 19.97
CA ASP A 108 15.02 3.82 19.42
C ASP A 108 16.44 4.18 19.01
N GLU A 109 17.42 3.81 19.84
CA GLU A 109 18.85 3.96 19.51
C GLU A 109 19.27 3.04 18.36
N LEU A 110 18.76 1.80 18.31
CA LEU A 110 18.99 0.89 17.20
C LEU A 110 18.42 1.45 15.88
N GLN A 111 17.19 1.98 15.91
CA GLN A 111 16.55 2.62 14.75
C GLN A 111 17.32 3.84 14.28
N LYS A 112 17.76 4.70 15.20
CA LYS A 112 18.54 5.89 14.87
C LYS A 112 19.83 5.50 14.14
N LYS A 113 20.52 4.46 14.60
CA LYS A 113 21.72 3.92 13.93
C LYS A 113 21.42 3.35 12.56
N LEU A 114 20.32 2.59 12.42
CA LEU A 114 19.90 2.05 11.13
C LEU A 114 19.53 3.15 10.15
N LYS A 115 18.83 4.20 10.59
CA LYS A 115 18.50 5.37 9.78
C LYS A 115 19.76 6.04 9.24
N VAL A 116 20.75 6.32 10.09
CA VAL A 116 22.03 6.92 9.66
C VAL A 116 22.75 6.03 8.64
N PHE A 117 22.87 4.73 8.91
CA PHE A 117 23.49 3.79 7.98
C PHE A 117 22.78 3.74 6.63
N THR A 118 21.45 3.69 6.64
CA THR A 118 20.63 3.61 5.42
C THR A 118 20.71 4.91 4.62
N ASP A 119 20.68 6.06 5.28
CA ASP A 119 20.78 7.37 4.64
C ASP A 119 22.14 7.55 3.94
N GLU A 120 23.21 7.06 4.56
CA GLU A 120 24.54 7.06 3.97
C GLU A 120 24.62 6.13 2.75
N LEU A 121 24.05 4.91 2.81
CA LEU A 121 23.97 4.03 1.65
C LEU A 121 23.19 4.67 0.49
N ILE A 122 22.06 5.32 0.76
CA ILE A 122 21.29 6.04 -0.26
C ILE A 122 22.14 7.16 -0.87
N THR A 123 22.95 7.84 -0.06
CA THR A 123 23.89 8.85 -0.55
C THR A 123 24.92 8.23 -1.49
N GLN A 124 25.48 7.06 -1.15
CA GLN A 124 26.40 6.34 -2.05
C GLN A 124 25.72 5.88 -3.34
N VAL A 125 24.46 5.42 -3.29
CA VAL A 125 23.66 5.12 -4.49
C VAL A 125 23.48 6.36 -5.35
N ASN A 126 23.10 7.48 -4.76
CA ASN A 126 22.94 8.72 -5.51
C ASN A 126 24.27 9.22 -6.12
N CYS A 127 25.39 9.02 -5.42
CA CYS A 127 26.72 9.32 -5.94
C CYS A 127 27.13 8.41 -7.12
N ALA A 128 26.67 7.17 -7.14
CA ALA A 128 27.01 6.21 -8.19
C ALA A 128 26.24 6.43 -9.50
N TRP A 129 24.95 6.79 -9.40
CA TRP A 129 24.04 6.88 -10.56
C TRP A 129 23.49 8.28 -10.84
N HIS A 130 23.75 9.25 -9.96
CA HIS A 130 23.33 10.65 -10.10
C HIS A 130 21.85 10.80 -10.43
N PHE A 131 21.02 10.14 -9.62
CA PHE A 131 19.58 10.29 -9.73
C PHE A 131 19.17 11.75 -9.52
N PHE A 132 18.04 12.13 -10.14
CA PHE A 132 17.56 13.52 -10.08
C PHE A 132 17.17 13.93 -8.67
N ASN A 133 16.77 12.96 -7.85
CA ASN A 133 16.35 13.14 -6.47
C ASN A 133 16.75 11.92 -5.63
N LYS A 134 16.69 12.10 -4.29
CA LYS A 134 17.02 11.05 -3.32
C LYS A 134 15.99 9.91 -3.31
N GLU A 135 14.78 10.14 -3.82
CA GLU A 135 13.69 9.16 -3.86
C GLU A 135 13.97 8.03 -4.84
N GLU A 136 14.51 8.35 -6.02
CA GLU A 136 14.96 7.36 -7.01
C GLU A 136 16.15 6.53 -6.49
N ALA A 137 17.09 7.15 -5.77
CA ALA A 137 18.21 6.43 -5.15
C ALA A 137 17.72 5.45 -4.07
N LYS A 138 16.76 5.90 -3.26
CA LYS A 138 16.08 5.08 -2.24
C LYS A 138 15.33 3.91 -2.88
N ASP A 139 14.58 4.15 -3.94
CA ASP A 139 13.84 3.12 -4.67
C ASP A 139 14.80 2.08 -5.29
N CYS A 140 15.87 2.53 -5.94
CA CYS A 140 16.90 1.66 -6.49
C CYS A 140 17.50 0.72 -5.42
N LEU A 141 17.81 1.23 -4.21
CA LEU A 141 18.29 0.40 -3.10
C LEU A 141 17.22 -0.59 -2.63
N ASN A 142 15.97 -0.13 -2.49
CA ASN A 142 14.85 -0.95 -2.05
C ASN A 142 14.59 -2.11 -3.01
N VAL A 143 14.63 -1.86 -4.33
CA VAL A 143 14.43 -2.86 -5.37
C VAL A 143 15.62 -3.80 -5.50
N ALA A 144 16.86 -3.27 -5.46
CA ALA A 144 18.05 -4.12 -5.54
C ALA A 144 18.13 -5.16 -4.42
N GLU A 145 17.73 -4.79 -3.20
CA GLU A 145 17.57 -5.76 -2.11
C GLU A 145 16.59 -6.90 -2.47
N GLN A 146 15.47 -6.59 -3.12
CA GLN A 146 14.45 -7.58 -3.47
C GLN A 146 14.98 -8.63 -4.45
N TYR A 147 15.77 -8.19 -5.44
CA TYR A 147 16.44 -9.09 -6.38
C TYR A 147 17.57 -9.89 -5.72
N ALA A 148 18.29 -9.30 -4.76
CA ALA A 148 19.27 -10.02 -3.97
C ALA A 148 18.62 -11.13 -3.14
N LEU A 149 17.45 -10.88 -2.55
CA LEU A 149 16.66 -11.87 -1.82
C LEU A 149 16.07 -12.95 -2.74
N MET A 150 15.59 -12.58 -3.93
CA MET A 150 15.15 -13.53 -4.95
C MET A 150 16.27 -14.52 -5.31
N ASN A 151 17.46 -13.99 -5.63
CA ASN A 151 18.62 -14.82 -5.95
C ASN A 151 19.05 -15.70 -4.76
N LYS A 152 18.96 -15.16 -3.53
CA LYS A 152 19.24 -15.91 -2.31
C LYS A 152 18.22 -17.02 -2.04
N GLY A 153 16.97 -16.88 -2.48
CA GLY A 153 15.89 -17.81 -2.16
C GLY A 153 15.44 -17.73 -0.70
N ARG A 154 14.65 -18.71 -0.25
CA ARG A 154 14.05 -18.74 1.09
C ARG A 154 14.13 -20.13 1.71
N ASN A 155 14.30 -20.16 3.03
CA ASN A 155 14.26 -21.39 3.82
C ASN A 155 12.83 -21.68 4.30
N ASP A 156 12.48 -22.95 4.37
CA ASP A 156 11.30 -23.37 5.12
C ASP A 156 11.50 -23.03 6.60
N LEU A 157 10.41 -22.64 7.27
CA LEU A 157 10.45 -22.22 8.66
C LEU A 157 9.58 -23.12 9.51
N MET A 158 10.16 -23.63 10.59
CA MET A 158 9.51 -24.46 11.59
C MET A 158 9.71 -23.83 12.97
N THR A 159 8.70 -23.89 13.83
CA THR A 159 8.84 -23.39 15.21
C THR A 159 8.10 -24.31 16.17
N LEU A 160 8.83 -24.87 17.13
CA LEU A 160 8.27 -25.63 18.24
C LEU A 160 7.90 -24.67 19.38
N THR A 161 6.65 -24.75 19.83
CA THR A 161 6.12 -23.96 20.95
C THR A 161 5.50 -24.88 21.99
N PRO A 162 5.93 -24.86 23.26
CA PRO A 162 5.36 -25.70 24.31
C PRO A 162 3.89 -25.35 24.63
N ILE A 163 3.00 -26.33 24.54
CA ILE A 163 1.54 -26.13 24.75
C ILE A 163 0.98 -26.89 25.97
N GLY A 164 1.76 -27.80 26.55
CA GLY A 164 1.38 -28.60 27.70
C GLY A 164 2.55 -29.46 28.21
N SER A 165 2.26 -30.36 29.16
CA SER A 165 3.28 -31.27 29.68
C SER A 165 3.61 -32.34 28.64
N GLY A 166 4.77 -32.22 27.99
CA GLY A 166 5.26 -33.20 27.02
C GLY A 166 4.71 -33.04 25.59
N GLU A 167 4.07 -31.90 25.28
CA GLU A 167 3.53 -31.61 23.95
C GLU A 167 3.95 -30.24 23.43
N TYR A 168 4.23 -30.19 22.14
CA TYR A 168 4.60 -29.00 21.39
C TYR A 168 3.62 -28.75 20.25
N ALA A 169 3.25 -27.49 20.02
CA ALA A 169 2.74 -27.05 18.73
C ALA A 169 3.93 -26.86 17.78
N LEU A 170 3.87 -27.44 16.59
CA LEU A 170 4.82 -27.23 15.53
C LEU A 170 4.13 -26.45 14.40
N GLN A 171 4.45 -25.16 14.30
CA GLN A 171 4.04 -24.32 13.17
C GLN A 171 5.06 -24.49 12.04
N VAL A 172 4.58 -24.72 10.82
CA VAL A 172 5.43 -24.95 9.65
C VAL A 172 4.94 -24.09 8.49
N ASP A 173 5.84 -23.28 7.93
CA ASP A 173 5.65 -22.56 6.68
C ASP A 173 6.69 -23.06 5.66
N GLU A 174 6.23 -23.85 4.68
CA GLU A 174 7.05 -24.38 3.58
C GLU A 174 6.94 -23.44 2.37
N VAL A 175 8.08 -23.12 1.75
CA VAL A 175 8.12 -22.28 0.56
C VAL A 175 7.48 -23.02 -0.62
N VAL A 176 6.55 -22.36 -1.31
CA VAL A 176 5.98 -22.89 -2.55
C VAL A 176 6.59 -22.12 -3.72
N PRO A 177 7.17 -22.81 -4.73
CA PRO A 177 7.77 -22.13 -5.88
C PRO A 177 6.77 -21.21 -6.58
N ALA A 178 7.16 -19.96 -6.79
CA ALA A 178 6.31 -18.94 -7.40
C ALA A 178 6.28 -19.02 -8.94
N HIS A 179 7.23 -19.73 -9.55
CA HIS A 179 7.33 -19.84 -11.00
C HIS A 179 6.31 -20.83 -11.59
N TYR A 180 6.02 -20.65 -12.88
CA TYR A 180 5.19 -21.54 -13.68
C TYR A 180 5.76 -21.61 -15.11
N PRO A 181 5.40 -22.63 -15.91
CA PRO A 181 6.08 -22.90 -17.19
C PRO A 181 6.14 -21.71 -18.15
N GLN A 182 5.05 -20.95 -18.27
CA GLN A 182 5.02 -19.79 -19.15
C GLN A 182 6.00 -18.68 -18.70
N LEU A 183 6.10 -18.39 -17.40
CA LEU A 183 7.07 -17.42 -16.90
C LEU A 183 8.51 -17.87 -17.16
N ILE A 184 8.80 -19.16 -16.96
CA ILE A 184 10.14 -19.70 -17.25
C ILE A 184 10.48 -19.57 -18.74
N ALA A 185 9.55 -19.90 -19.64
CA ALA A 185 9.73 -19.73 -21.07
C ALA A 185 9.96 -18.26 -21.45
N GLU A 186 9.21 -17.33 -20.84
CA GLU A 186 9.37 -15.89 -21.01
C GLU A 186 10.76 -15.41 -20.55
N LEU A 187 11.25 -15.87 -19.40
CA LEU A 187 12.59 -15.53 -18.88
C LEU A 187 13.71 -16.10 -19.76
N GLN A 188 13.55 -17.33 -20.26
CA GLN A 188 14.47 -17.92 -21.23
C GLN A 188 14.50 -17.13 -22.54
N GLN A 189 13.33 -16.66 -22.99
CA GLN A 189 13.23 -15.83 -24.19
C GLN A 189 13.89 -14.45 -23.99
N ILE A 190 13.74 -13.83 -22.82
CA ILE A 190 14.45 -12.59 -22.45
C ILE A 190 15.97 -12.80 -22.50
N LYS A 191 16.47 -13.90 -21.93
CA LYS A 191 17.90 -14.27 -21.97
C LYS A 191 18.38 -14.53 -23.40
N LYS A 192 17.58 -15.21 -24.23
CA LYS A 192 17.88 -15.50 -25.64
C LYS A 192 17.97 -14.24 -26.51
N GLU A 193 17.15 -13.24 -26.22
CA GLU A 193 17.15 -11.95 -26.94
C GLU A 193 18.15 -10.94 -26.35
N ASP A 194 19.07 -11.39 -25.51
CA ASP A 194 20.15 -10.57 -24.94
C ASP A 194 19.62 -9.37 -24.15
N PHE A 195 18.70 -9.66 -23.21
CA PHE A 195 18.18 -8.73 -22.19
C PHE A 195 17.90 -7.32 -22.76
N PRO A 196 16.95 -7.19 -23.70
CA PRO A 196 16.79 -5.93 -24.40
C PRO A 196 16.22 -4.85 -23.48
N HIS A 197 16.97 -3.77 -23.26
CA HIS A 197 16.56 -2.71 -22.35
C HIS A 197 15.59 -1.72 -22.99
N ASN A 198 14.76 -1.11 -22.14
CA ASN A 198 13.86 -0.04 -22.50
C ASN A 198 14.61 1.16 -23.11
N THR A 199 14.18 1.61 -24.28
CA THR A 199 14.65 2.87 -24.87
C THR A 199 13.95 4.06 -24.21
N ILE A 200 14.60 5.22 -24.22
CA ILE A 200 14.02 6.46 -23.67
C ILE A 200 12.68 6.77 -24.35
N PHE A 201 12.60 6.60 -25.67
CA PHE A 201 11.35 6.88 -26.39
C PHE A 201 10.22 5.95 -25.97
N PHE A 202 10.49 4.65 -25.76
CA PHE A 202 9.44 3.67 -25.45
C PHE A 202 8.79 3.95 -24.09
N ARG A 203 9.60 4.34 -23.09
CA ARG A 203 9.11 4.73 -21.76
C ARG A 203 8.14 5.91 -21.80
N GLN A 204 8.36 6.83 -22.75
CA GLN A 204 7.55 8.04 -22.91
C GLN A 204 6.27 7.80 -23.72
N LEU A 205 6.07 6.61 -24.29
CA LEU A 205 4.88 6.33 -25.09
C LEU A 205 3.63 6.19 -24.20
N PRO A 206 2.48 6.76 -24.62
CA PRO A 206 1.19 6.48 -24.01
C PRO A 206 0.85 4.99 -24.01
N ILE A 207 0.03 4.56 -23.03
CA ILE A 207 -0.33 3.15 -22.82
C ILE A 207 -0.89 2.49 -24.10
N TYR A 208 -1.70 3.18 -24.90
CA TYR A 208 -2.26 2.60 -26.13
C TYR A 208 -1.19 2.31 -27.19
N GLN A 209 -0.12 3.12 -27.25
CA GLN A 209 0.99 2.94 -28.18
C GLN A 209 1.86 1.76 -27.73
N LYS A 210 2.14 1.66 -26.43
CA LYS A 210 2.81 0.48 -25.85
C LYS A 210 2.02 -0.80 -26.13
N ALA A 211 0.71 -0.78 -25.88
CA ALA A 211 -0.19 -1.91 -26.13
C ALA A 211 -0.17 -2.35 -27.61
N TYR A 212 -0.09 -1.41 -28.56
CA TYR A 212 0.08 -1.74 -29.97
C TYR A 212 1.44 -2.40 -30.24
N LEU A 213 2.54 -1.75 -29.81
CA LEU A 213 3.91 -2.19 -30.13
C LEU A 213 4.28 -3.54 -29.50
N CYS A 214 3.89 -3.78 -28.25
CA CYS A 214 4.16 -5.04 -27.56
C CYS A 214 3.38 -6.23 -28.13
N ASN A 215 2.34 -5.98 -28.91
CA ASN A 215 1.49 -7.02 -29.50
C ASN A 215 1.64 -7.13 -31.03
N LEU A 216 2.71 -6.57 -31.60
CA LEU A 216 2.99 -6.64 -33.03
C LEU A 216 3.08 -8.09 -33.51
N SER A 217 2.34 -8.38 -34.58
CA SER A 217 2.37 -9.69 -35.21
C SER A 217 3.76 -10.01 -35.79
N ALA A 218 4.13 -11.30 -35.80
CA ALA A 218 5.46 -11.76 -36.20
C ALA A 218 5.82 -11.51 -37.67
N ASN A 219 4.91 -10.97 -38.50
CA ASN A 219 5.13 -10.55 -39.88
C ASN A 219 5.33 -9.03 -40.05
N VAL A 220 5.18 -8.26 -38.97
CA VAL A 220 5.35 -6.80 -38.98
C VAL A 220 6.77 -6.45 -38.56
N HIS A 221 7.61 -6.05 -39.52
CA HIS A 221 9.05 -5.85 -39.31
C HIS A 221 9.57 -4.48 -39.75
N THR A 222 8.73 -3.65 -40.35
CA THR A 222 9.13 -2.35 -40.90
C THR A 222 8.17 -1.27 -40.46
N ALA A 223 8.68 -0.04 -40.32
CA ALA A 223 7.85 1.13 -40.07
C ALA A 223 6.76 1.29 -41.13
N LYS A 224 7.07 0.95 -42.39
CA LYS A 224 6.12 1.03 -43.50
C LYS A 224 4.95 0.07 -43.35
N HIS A 225 5.20 -1.18 -42.94
CA HIS A 225 4.12 -2.14 -42.67
C HIS A 225 3.21 -1.64 -41.54
N ILE A 226 3.78 -1.11 -40.45
CA ILE A 226 2.99 -0.51 -39.35
C ILE A 226 2.14 0.64 -39.88
N GLU A 227 2.72 1.53 -40.68
CA GLU A 227 2.01 2.67 -41.27
C GLU A 227 0.82 2.22 -42.13
N ASP A 228 1.04 1.26 -43.03
CA ASP A 228 0.00 0.74 -43.93
C ASP A 228 -1.11 0.03 -43.15
N GLU A 229 -0.74 -0.71 -42.10
CA GLU A 229 -1.68 -1.39 -41.20
C GLU A 229 -2.56 -0.38 -40.45
N LEU A 230 -1.97 0.67 -39.87
CA LEU A 230 -2.70 1.73 -39.18
C LEU A 230 -3.61 2.52 -40.12
N ASN A 231 -3.16 2.82 -41.34
CA ASN A 231 -3.98 3.48 -42.35
C ASN A 231 -5.19 2.63 -42.74
N SER A 232 -4.98 1.32 -42.96
CA SER A 232 -6.06 0.37 -43.24
C SER A 232 -7.05 0.25 -42.08
N PHE A 233 -6.56 0.24 -40.84
CA PHE A 233 -7.41 0.19 -39.64
C PHE A 233 -8.28 1.44 -39.51
N LEU A 234 -7.66 2.63 -39.71
CA LEU A 234 -8.34 3.91 -39.70
C LEU A 234 -9.46 3.95 -40.74
N SER A 235 -9.19 3.55 -41.98
CA SER A 235 -10.17 3.62 -43.06
C SER A 235 -11.30 2.61 -42.93
N SER A 236 -10.99 1.40 -42.46
CA SER A 236 -11.91 0.25 -42.53
C SER A 236 -12.82 0.15 -41.31
N TYR A 237 -12.31 0.48 -40.11
CA TYR A 237 -13.03 0.24 -38.86
C TYR A 237 -13.28 1.53 -38.06
N ILE A 238 -12.27 2.37 -37.91
CA ILE A 238 -12.35 3.49 -36.96
C ILE A 238 -13.31 4.60 -37.42
N LYS A 239 -13.37 4.91 -38.72
CA LYS A 239 -14.28 5.93 -39.25
C LYS A 239 -15.76 5.67 -38.97
N ASN A 240 -16.15 4.41 -38.80
CA ASN A 240 -17.53 4.00 -38.58
C ASN A 240 -17.78 3.47 -37.16
N LEU A 241 -16.79 3.58 -36.26
CA LEU A 241 -16.88 3.06 -34.90
C LEU A 241 -17.92 3.84 -34.09
N SER A 242 -18.97 3.16 -33.65
CA SER A 242 -20.01 3.78 -32.84
C SER A 242 -19.65 3.82 -31.35
N TYR A 243 -20.18 4.80 -30.62
CA TYR A 243 -20.02 4.87 -29.16
C TYR A 243 -20.50 3.59 -28.44
N ARG A 244 -21.59 2.99 -28.93
CA ARG A 244 -22.13 1.73 -28.40
C ARG A 244 -21.13 0.58 -28.54
N GLU A 245 -20.43 0.49 -29.67
CA GLU A 245 -19.38 -0.53 -29.85
C GLU A 245 -18.17 -0.25 -28.96
N CYS A 246 -17.79 1.02 -28.75
CA CYS A 246 -16.77 1.37 -27.76
C CYS A 246 -17.15 0.87 -26.37
N GLU A 247 -18.39 1.08 -25.93
CA GLU A 247 -18.89 0.57 -24.65
C GLU A 247 -18.88 -0.95 -24.58
N GLN A 248 -19.26 -1.63 -25.68
CA GLN A 248 -19.24 -3.09 -25.76
C GLN A 248 -17.81 -3.62 -25.60
N ILE A 249 -16.85 -3.08 -26.35
CA ILE A 249 -15.43 -3.45 -26.27
C ILE A 249 -14.88 -3.17 -24.86
N ALA A 250 -15.20 -2.02 -24.27
CA ALA A 250 -14.78 -1.66 -22.91
C ALA A 250 -15.32 -2.64 -21.85
N LYS A 251 -16.49 -3.22 -22.09
CA LYS A 251 -17.12 -4.25 -21.23
C LYS A 251 -16.66 -5.68 -21.54
N GLY A 252 -15.76 -5.86 -22.52
CA GLY A 252 -15.27 -7.18 -22.96
C GLY A 252 -16.21 -7.93 -23.90
N ASN A 253 -17.27 -7.28 -24.38
CA ASN A 253 -18.18 -7.82 -25.38
C ASN A 253 -17.70 -7.41 -26.78
N TYR A 254 -16.98 -8.29 -27.47
CA TYR A 254 -16.29 -7.91 -28.71
C TYR A 254 -17.17 -8.10 -29.96
N PRO A 255 -17.40 -7.05 -30.77
CA PRO A 255 -18.03 -7.15 -32.09
C PRO A 255 -17.26 -8.10 -33.02
N GLU A 256 -17.92 -8.66 -34.05
CA GLU A 256 -17.28 -9.65 -34.91
C GLU A 256 -16.08 -9.08 -35.69
N TRP A 257 -16.20 -7.85 -36.18
CA TRP A 257 -15.10 -7.15 -36.85
C TRP A 257 -13.89 -6.90 -35.91
N PHE A 258 -14.13 -6.73 -34.60
CA PHE A 258 -13.05 -6.56 -33.64
C PHE A 258 -12.24 -7.85 -33.52
N LYS A 259 -12.92 -9.01 -33.53
CA LYS A 259 -12.26 -10.32 -33.46
C LYS A 259 -11.41 -10.62 -34.70
N THR A 260 -11.75 -10.03 -35.85
CA THR A 260 -10.96 -10.16 -37.08
C THR A 260 -9.77 -9.21 -37.16
N CYS A 261 -9.67 -8.23 -36.27
CA CYS A 261 -8.52 -7.32 -36.21
C CYS A 261 -7.27 -8.05 -35.70
N SER A 262 -6.08 -7.55 -36.05
CA SER A 262 -4.82 -8.08 -35.55
C SER A 262 -4.69 -7.90 -34.01
N PRO A 263 -3.92 -8.74 -33.30
CA PRO A 263 -3.75 -8.61 -31.86
C PRO A 263 -3.29 -7.21 -31.40
N GLN A 264 -2.36 -6.58 -32.15
CA GLN A 264 -1.91 -5.22 -31.88
C GLN A 264 -3.04 -4.18 -31.95
N MET A 265 -3.93 -4.27 -32.95
CA MET A 265 -5.08 -3.37 -33.08
C MET A 265 -6.09 -3.59 -31.95
N GLN A 266 -6.38 -4.86 -31.63
CA GLN A 266 -7.32 -5.21 -30.57
C GLN A 266 -6.86 -4.64 -29.22
N ASN A 267 -5.58 -4.82 -28.88
CA ASN A 267 -5.03 -4.34 -27.61
C ASN A 267 -4.94 -2.81 -27.55
N MET A 268 -4.54 -2.15 -28.64
CA MET A 268 -4.58 -0.69 -28.72
C MET A 268 -6.00 -0.16 -28.52
N LEU A 269 -6.99 -0.73 -29.22
CA LEU A 269 -8.36 -0.26 -29.17
C LEU A 269 -9.01 -0.48 -27.80
N LYS A 270 -8.71 -1.60 -27.11
CA LYS A 270 -9.16 -1.83 -25.71
C LYS A 270 -8.75 -0.71 -24.75
N VAL A 271 -7.61 -0.05 -25.00
CA VAL A 271 -7.17 1.11 -24.22
C VAL A 271 -7.91 2.37 -24.68
N LEU A 272 -7.99 2.60 -25.99
CA LEU A 272 -8.55 3.82 -26.58
C LEU A 272 -10.07 3.99 -26.38
N VAL A 273 -10.84 2.90 -26.27
CA VAL A 273 -12.31 2.98 -26.08
C VAL A 273 -12.73 3.63 -24.76
N LYS A 274 -11.80 3.87 -23.83
CA LYS A 274 -12.06 4.68 -22.62
C LYS A 274 -12.25 6.16 -22.92
N GLU A 275 -11.72 6.64 -24.05
CA GLU A 275 -11.87 8.02 -24.53
C GLU A 275 -12.32 8.01 -26.00
N PRO A 276 -13.59 7.64 -26.29
CA PRO A 276 -14.06 7.45 -27.66
C PRO A 276 -13.85 8.65 -28.59
N ALA A 277 -13.89 9.87 -28.06
CA ALA A 277 -13.71 11.10 -28.83
C ALA A 277 -12.29 11.26 -29.43
N ASN A 278 -11.28 10.60 -28.85
CA ASN A 278 -9.88 10.79 -29.22
C ASN A 278 -9.29 9.61 -30.00
N ILE A 279 -10.07 8.58 -30.32
CA ILE A 279 -9.56 7.32 -30.92
C ILE A 279 -8.82 7.59 -32.23
N GLU A 280 -9.47 8.27 -33.19
CA GLU A 280 -8.87 8.55 -34.50
C GLU A 280 -7.60 9.41 -34.36
N LEU A 281 -7.67 10.47 -33.55
CA LEU A 281 -6.53 11.36 -33.30
C LEU A 281 -5.34 10.59 -32.74
N ASN A 282 -5.56 9.78 -31.70
CA ASN A 282 -4.51 8.99 -31.06
C ASN A 282 -3.85 7.98 -32.02
N ILE A 283 -4.63 7.34 -32.89
CA ILE A 283 -4.09 6.40 -33.89
C ILE A 283 -3.23 7.16 -34.93
N ARG A 284 -3.66 8.35 -35.35
CA ARG A 284 -2.85 9.22 -36.23
C ARG A 284 -1.56 9.67 -35.53
N THR A 285 -1.63 10.06 -34.25
CA THR A 285 -0.45 10.40 -33.45
C THR A 285 0.53 9.25 -33.34
N LEU A 286 0.06 8.01 -33.14
CA LEU A 286 0.94 6.84 -33.17
C LEU A 286 1.63 6.70 -34.53
N LYS A 287 0.87 6.79 -35.63
CA LYS A 287 1.43 6.71 -36.99
C LYS A 287 2.53 7.75 -37.21
N ASP A 288 2.26 9.01 -36.87
CA ASP A 288 3.23 10.11 -37.03
C ASP A 288 4.47 9.87 -36.17
N LYS A 289 4.30 9.32 -34.96
CA LYS A 289 5.42 8.96 -34.08
C LYS A 289 6.28 7.83 -34.66
N ILE A 290 5.68 6.85 -35.33
CA ILE A 290 6.42 5.76 -36.00
C ILE A 290 7.26 6.31 -37.15
N VAL A 291 6.72 7.24 -37.94
CA VAL A 291 7.46 7.91 -39.02
C VAL A 291 8.61 8.74 -38.47
N GLU A 292 8.37 9.50 -37.40
CA GLU A 292 9.39 10.29 -36.71
C GLU A 292 10.54 9.41 -36.21
N LEU A 293 10.24 8.33 -35.48
CA LEU A 293 11.24 7.42 -34.92
C LEU A 293 12.06 6.74 -36.02
N ASN A 294 11.41 6.31 -37.09
CA ASN A 294 12.09 5.70 -38.23
C ASN A 294 12.97 6.68 -39.01
N THR A 295 12.65 7.98 -38.99
CA THR A 295 13.45 9.01 -39.67
C THR A 295 14.64 9.44 -38.81
N ASN A 296 14.43 9.61 -37.50
CA ASN A 296 15.44 10.14 -36.58
C ASN A 296 16.48 9.09 -36.14
N ASP A 297 16.08 7.82 -35.96
CA ASP A 297 16.98 6.73 -35.56
C ASP A 297 16.50 5.38 -36.13
N SER A 298 16.57 5.26 -37.46
CA SER A 298 16.10 4.09 -38.19
C SER A 298 16.71 2.77 -37.73
N VAL A 299 17.98 2.76 -37.33
CA VAL A 299 18.73 1.56 -36.94
C VAL A 299 18.27 1.06 -35.58
N SER A 300 18.25 1.91 -34.55
CA SER A 300 17.79 1.52 -33.22
C SER A 300 16.31 1.17 -33.23
N PHE A 301 15.49 1.93 -33.96
CA PHE A 301 14.06 1.66 -34.08
C PHE A 301 13.80 0.31 -34.77
N LYS A 302 14.49 0.00 -35.88
CA LYS A 302 14.37 -1.30 -36.55
C LYS A 302 14.79 -2.46 -35.64
N LYS A 303 15.86 -2.29 -34.86
CA LYS A 303 16.29 -3.28 -33.86
C LYS A 303 15.22 -3.47 -32.78
N PHE A 304 14.61 -2.38 -32.30
CA PHE A 304 13.53 -2.41 -31.32
C PHE A 304 12.30 -3.15 -31.85
N ILE A 305 11.78 -2.79 -33.04
CA ILE A 305 10.62 -3.45 -33.65
C ILE A 305 10.88 -4.95 -33.86
N GLY A 306 12.11 -5.34 -34.22
CA GLY A 306 12.49 -6.74 -34.35
C GLY A 306 12.51 -7.57 -33.06
N LYS A 307 12.40 -6.92 -31.88
CA LYS A 307 12.45 -7.55 -30.55
C LYS A 307 11.19 -7.34 -29.72
N VAL A 308 10.51 -6.20 -29.85
CA VAL A 308 9.46 -5.76 -28.91
C VAL A 308 8.36 -6.79 -28.67
N SER A 309 7.87 -7.46 -29.71
CA SER A 309 6.81 -8.48 -29.59
C SER A 309 7.31 -9.88 -29.23
N LYS A 310 8.63 -10.11 -29.25
CA LYS A 310 9.24 -11.38 -28.80
C LYS A 310 9.43 -11.42 -27.29
N ILE A 311 9.36 -10.27 -26.64
CA ILE A 311 9.55 -10.09 -25.21
C ILE A 311 8.19 -9.79 -24.58
N PRO A 312 7.86 -10.40 -23.44
CA PRO A 312 6.56 -10.20 -22.83
C PRO A 312 6.37 -8.74 -22.38
N GLU A 313 5.14 -8.23 -22.54
CA GLU A 313 4.78 -6.84 -22.22
C GLU A 313 5.14 -6.44 -20.77
N TRP A 314 5.01 -7.35 -19.81
CA TRP A 314 5.33 -7.07 -18.40
C TRP A 314 6.81 -6.69 -18.19
N TYR A 315 7.72 -7.26 -18.98
CA TYR A 315 9.15 -6.96 -18.88
C TYR A 315 9.47 -5.54 -19.36
N TRP A 316 8.72 -5.05 -20.36
CA TRP A 316 8.87 -3.70 -20.87
C TRP A 316 8.32 -2.61 -19.94
N GLU A 317 7.45 -2.98 -18.98
CA GLU A 317 6.96 -2.04 -17.96
C GLU A 317 7.88 -1.98 -16.73
N LEU A 318 8.87 -2.87 -16.63
CA LEU A 318 9.90 -2.78 -15.58
C LEU A 318 10.72 -1.49 -15.73
N SER A 319 11.14 -0.95 -14.59
CA SER A 319 12.06 0.18 -14.55
C SER A 319 13.44 -0.19 -15.13
N ASP A 320 14.26 0.83 -15.42
CA ASP A 320 15.62 0.65 -15.96
C ASP A 320 16.45 -0.28 -15.08
N HIS A 321 16.51 0.03 -13.79
CA HIS A 321 17.34 -0.70 -12.85
C HIS A 321 16.80 -2.11 -12.62
N GLU A 322 15.48 -2.33 -12.64
CA GLU A 322 14.89 -3.68 -12.56
C GLU A 322 15.28 -4.58 -13.73
N GLN A 323 15.34 -4.05 -14.96
CA GLN A 323 15.76 -4.83 -16.13
C GLN A 323 17.22 -5.29 -15.99
N TYR A 324 18.11 -4.41 -15.53
CA TYR A 324 19.52 -4.74 -15.26
C TYR A 324 19.70 -5.71 -14.08
N LEU A 325 18.95 -5.52 -13.00
CA LEU A 325 18.96 -6.44 -11.85
C LEU A 325 18.48 -7.84 -12.27
N LEU A 326 17.42 -7.91 -13.07
CA LEU A 326 16.90 -9.15 -13.63
C LEU A 326 17.91 -9.83 -14.56
N GLU A 327 18.56 -9.06 -15.44
CA GLU A 327 19.65 -9.54 -16.30
C GLU A 327 20.77 -10.17 -15.48
N ASN A 328 21.30 -9.46 -14.47
CA ASN A 328 22.40 -9.96 -13.65
C ASN A 328 22.01 -11.29 -12.97
N VAL A 329 20.82 -11.32 -12.38
CA VAL A 329 20.32 -12.51 -11.68
C VAL A 329 20.12 -13.70 -12.65
N LEU A 330 19.59 -13.47 -13.86
CA LEU A 330 19.43 -14.53 -14.88
C LEU A 330 20.74 -14.97 -15.54
N THR A 331 21.72 -14.07 -15.65
CA THR A 331 23.04 -14.35 -16.21
C THR A 331 23.84 -15.23 -15.27
N ASN A 332 23.81 -14.90 -13.98
CA ASN A 332 24.50 -15.64 -12.93
C ASN A 332 23.75 -16.92 -12.48
N SER A 333 22.51 -17.11 -12.93
CA SER A 333 21.73 -18.30 -12.62
C SER A 333 22.09 -19.49 -13.50
N THR A 334 22.41 -20.61 -12.86
CA THR A 334 22.52 -21.93 -13.51
C THR A 334 21.15 -22.59 -13.72
N ASN A 335 20.16 -22.23 -12.90
CA ASN A 335 18.81 -22.80 -12.90
C ASN A 335 17.79 -21.68 -12.62
N ILE A 336 17.03 -21.30 -13.65
CA ILE A 336 16.08 -20.17 -13.57
C ILE A 336 14.97 -20.48 -12.56
N GLU A 337 14.49 -21.72 -12.51
CA GLU A 337 13.48 -22.17 -11.56
C GLU A 337 13.95 -21.99 -10.11
N GLU A 338 15.21 -22.27 -9.80
CA GLU A 338 15.76 -22.03 -8.45
C GLU A 338 15.74 -20.55 -8.09
N THR A 339 16.18 -19.71 -9.02
CA THR A 339 16.22 -18.26 -8.85
C THR A 339 14.83 -17.66 -8.61
N PHE A 340 13.80 -18.22 -9.25
CA PHE A 340 12.42 -17.77 -9.12
C PHE A 340 11.60 -18.62 -8.14
N SER A 341 12.28 -19.39 -7.28
CA SER A 341 11.62 -20.19 -6.24
C SER A 341 10.99 -19.32 -5.14
N PHE A 342 11.47 -18.08 -4.96
CA PHE A 342 10.96 -17.14 -3.98
C PHE A 342 10.98 -15.70 -4.50
N LEU A 343 9.85 -15.00 -4.33
CA LEU A 343 9.75 -13.55 -4.46
C LEU A 343 9.35 -12.97 -3.10
N CYS A 344 10.07 -11.98 -2.61
CA CYS A 344 9.71 -11.34 -1.34
C CYS A 344 8.43 -10.51 -1.48
N SER A 345 7.72 -10.25 -0.37
CA SER A 345 6.40 -9.58 -0.35
C SER A 345 6.32 -8.21 -1.05
N ARG A 346 7.45 -7.54 -1.25
CA ARG A 346 7.57 -6.24 -1.94
C ARG A 346 7.78 -6.41 -3.45
N HIS A 347 8.29 -7.56 -3.87
CA HIS A 347 8.67 -7.83 -5.25
C HIS A 347 7.48 -8.33 -6.05
N ARG A 348 6.70 -7.40 -6.62
CA ARG A 348 5.48 -7.71 -7.38
C ARG A 348 5.43 -7.09 -8.77
N SER A 349 6.56 -6.58 -9.24
CA SER A 349 6.75 -6.16 -10.63
C SER A 349 6.88 -7.35 -11.58
N ILE A 350 7.10 -8.56 -11.06
CA ILE A 350 7.12 -9.82 -11.82
C ILE A 350 5.75 -10.53 -11.67
N PRO A 351 5.16 -11.11 -12.75
CA PRO A 351 3.84 -11.74 -12.71
C PRO A 351 3.87 -13.14 -12.07
N ALA A 352 4.29 -13.22 -10.81
CA ALA A 352 4.31 -14.42 -9.98
C ALA A 352 3.96 -14.08 -8.51
N PRO A 353 3.39 -15.02 -7.74
CA PRO A 353 2.95 -14.75 -6.37
C PRO A 353 4.13 -14.51 -5.44
N ALA A 354 4.15 -13.33 -4.81
CA ALA A 354 5.13 -12.96 -3.81
C ALA A 354 4.78 -13.54 -2.43
N ASN A 355 5.79 -13.83 -1.60
CA ASN A 355 5.64 -14.40 -0.25
C ASN A 355 4.81 -15.70 -0.23
N PHE A 356 4.93 -16.53 -1.28
CA PHE A 356 4.12 -17.74 -1.44
C PHE A 356 4.63 -18.87 -0.54
N SER A 357 3.79 -19.32 0.38
CA SER A 357 4.06 -20.47 1.24
C SER A 357 2.79 -21.27 1.51
N LYS A 358 2.99 -22.49 2.00
CA LYS A 358 1.93 -23.31 2.59
C LYS A 358 2.21 -23.44 4.08
N HIS A 359 1.18 -23.16 4.87
CA HIS A 359 1.25 -23.18 6.32
C HIS A 359 0.51 -24.43 6.86
N THR A 360 1.14 -25.14 7.78
CA THR A 360 0.58 -26.33 8.45
C THR A 360 0.87 -26.29 9.95
N LEU A 361 0.01 -26.98 10.71
CA LEU A 361 0.11 -27.07 12.16
C LEU A 361 0.09 -28.54 12.59
N TYR A 362 1.04 -28.91 13.43
CA TYR A 362 1.09 -30.22 14.06
C TYR A 362 1.11 -30.10 15.60
N VAL A 363 0.62 -31.12 16.27
CA VAL A 363 0.97 -31.42 17.67
C VAL A 363 2.04 -32.49 17.66
N VAL A 364 3.08 -32.27 18.45
CA VAL A 364 4.22 -33.18 18.55
C VAL A 364 4.45 -33.58 20.00
N GLY A 365 4.44 -34.88 20.27
CA GLY A 365 4.76 -35.44 21.58
C GLY A 365 6.27 -35.62 21.78
N THR A 366 6.71 -35.67 23.04
CA THR A 366 8.11 -36.01 23.39
C THR A 366 8.53 -37.42 22.98
N ASP A 367 7.55 -38.30 22.72
CA ASP A 367 7.75 -39.64 22.16
C ASP A 367 8.06 -39.62 20.64
N GLY A 368 7.99 -38.45 20.01
CA GLY A 368 8.20 -38.27 18.57
C GLY A 368 6.94 -38.48 17.73
N LYS A 369 5.75 -38.63 18.32
CA LYS A 369 4.50 -38.71 17.56
C LYS A 369 4.12 -37.33 17.01
N ILE A 370 4.00 -37.23 15.69
CA ILE A 370 3.62 -35.98 14.98
C ILE A 370 2.20 -36.15 14.43
N THR A 371 1.26 -35.33 14.90
CA THR A 371 -0.17 -35.38 14.51
C THR A 371 -0.58 -34.06 13.84
N PRO A 372 -1.04 -34.06 12.57
CA PRO A 372 -1.55 -32.84 11.94
C PRO A 372 -2.88 -32.40 12.58
N LEU A 373 -3.05 -31.09 12.80
CA LEU A 373 -4.30 -30.52 13.34
C LEU A 373 -5.23 -29.92 12.28
N GLY A 374 -4.83 -29.87 11.01
CA GLY A 374 -5.64 -29.35 9.91
C GLY A 374 -5.01 -29.64 8.56
N SER A 375 -5.68 -29.25 7.48
CA SER A 375 -5.10 -29.31 6.13
C SER A 375 -4.17 -28.13 5.85
N GLU A 376 -3.46 -28.20 4.72
CA GLU A 376 -2.55 -27.15 4.28
C GLU A 376 -3.32 -25.85 3.99
N ARG A 377 -2.83 -24.73 4.53
CA ARG A 377 -3.38 -23.39 4.29
C ARG A 377 -2.37 -22.57 3.50
N TYR A 378 -2.70 -22.25 2.26
CA TYR A 378 -1.83 -21.50 1.37
C TYR A 378 -1.94 -19.99 1.65
N ARG A 379 -0.81 -19.29 1.53
CA ARG A 379 -0.73 -17.84 1.68
C ARG A 379 0.22 -17.23 0.69
N SER A 380 -0.07 -16.01 0.27
CA SER A 380 0.87 -15.16 -0.47
C SER A 380 0.52 -13.70 -0.21
N SER A 381 1.31 -12.81 -0.80
CA SER A 381 0.84 -11.46 -1.09
C SER A 381 -0.43 -11.51 -1.93
N HIS A 382 -1.19 -10.42 -1.92
CA HIS A 382 -2.43 -10.33 -2.70
C HIS A 382 -2.20 -10.72 -4.18
N ILE A 383 -3.14 -11.46 -4.79
CA ILE A 383 -3.00 -11.95 -6.18
C ILE A 383 -2.87 -10.81 -7.19
N VAL A 384 -3.48 -9.66 -6.89
CA VAL A 384 -3.27 -8.41 -7.64
C VAL A 384 -2.05 -7.69 -7.08
N SER A 385 -1.12 -7.33 -7.97
CA SER A 385 0.08 -6.57 -7.63
C SER A 385 -0.24 -5.09 -7.43
N ARG A 386 0.29 -4.49 -6.34
CA ARG A 386 0.19 -3.05 -6.08
C ARG A 386 1.08 -2.27 -7.05
N GLU A 387 2.30 -2.77 -7.24
CA GLU A 387 3.32 -2.18 -8.09
C GLU A 387 2.88 -2.16 -9.56
N ALA A 388 2.08 -3.15 -9.98
CA ALA A 388 1.54 -3.20 -11.35
C ALA A 388 0.30 -2.31 -11.58
N LEU A 389 -0.26 -1.64 -10.57
CA LEU A 389 -1.48 -0.84 -10.75
C LEU A 389 -1.30 0.36 -11.70
N GLU A 390 -0.06 0.79 -11.88
CA GLU A 390 0.32 1.85 -12.82
C GLU A 390 0.72 1.29 -14.20
N PHE A 391 0.83 -0.03 -14.36
CA PHE A 391 1.12 -0.68 -15.65
C PHE A 391 -0.11 -0.72 -16.55
N SER A 392 0.08 -1.12 -17.80
CA SER A 392 -1.05 -1.33 -18.72
C SER A 392 -2.11 -2.29 -18.13
N PRO A 393 -3.40 -2.10 -18.44
CA PRO A 393 -4.45 -3.02 -17.97
C PRO A 393 -4.22 -4.48 -18.36
N THR A 394 -3.56 -4.72 -19.50
CA THR A 394 -3.19 -6.07 -19.95
C THR A 394 -2.17 -6.70 -19.01
N VAL A 395 -1.14 -5.93 -18.62
CA VAL A 395 -0.13 -6.40 -17.66
C VAL A 395 -0.75 -6.58 -16.27
N GLN A 396 -1.61 -5.66 -15.80
CA GLN A 396 -2.35 -5.84 -14.55
C GLN A 396 -3.13 -7.16 -14.52
N LEU A 397 -3.86 -7.45 -15.59
CA LEU A 397 -4.63 -8.69 -15.71
C LEU A 397 -3.70 -9.90 -15.76
N ARG A 398 -2.60 -9.84 -16.54
CA ARG A 398 -1.56 -10.88 -16.60
C ARG A 398 -1.03 -11.24 -15.21
N HIS A 399 -0.65 -10.25 -14.40
CA HIS A 399 -0.21 -10.50 -13.02
C HIS A 399 -1.29 -11.24 -12.22
N SER A 400 -2.51 -10.70 -12.19
CA SER A 400 -3.58 -11.25 -11.38
C SER A 400 -3.99 -12.67 -11.78
N GLN A 401 -4.08 -12.96 -13.08
CA GLN A 401 -4.48 -14.27 -13.61
C GLN A 401 -3.39 -15.32 -13.37
N SER A 402 -2.13 -14.99 -13.66
CA SER A 402 -1.01 -15.87 -13.39
C SER A 402 -0.89 -16.18 -11.90
N ASN A 403 -1.00 -15.16 -11.06
CA ASN A 403 -0.94 -15.33 -9.61
C ASN A 403 -2.09 -16.21 -9.13
N LEU A 404 -3.33 -15.95 -9.57
CA LEU A 404 -4.48 -16.79 -9.22
C LEU A 404 -4.26 -18.25 -9.63
N SER A 405 -3.86 -18.48 -10.87
CA SER A 405 -3.59 -19.83 -11.38
C SER A 405 -2.52 -20.54 -10.54
N CYS A 406 -1.40 -19.86 -10.27
CA CYS A 406 -0.29 -20.41 -9.49
C CYS A 406 -0.70 -20.71 -8.03
N VAL A 407 -1.39 -19.78 -7.35
CA VAL A 407 -1.78 -20.01 -5.95
C VAL A 407 -2.85 -21.08 -5.79
N THR A 408 -3.62 -21.37 -6.83
CA THR A 408 -4.61 -22.46 -6.86
C THR A 408 -4.10 -23.75 -7.50
N ALA A 409 -2.82 -23.82 -7.90
CA ALA A 409 -2.29 -24.96 -8.66
C ALA A 409 -2.36 -26.30 -7.90
N ALA A 410 -2.36 -26.25 -6.56
CA ALA A 410 -2.51 -27.44 -5.72
C ALA A 410 -3.98 -27.84 -5.46
N ALA A 411 -4.96 -27.05 -5.89
CA ALA A 411 -6.37 -27.38 -5.75
C ALA A 411 -6.80 -28.43 -6.79
N LYS A 412 -7.60 -29.43 -6.37
CA LYS A 412 -8.13 -30.45 -7.30
C LYS A 412 -9.23 -29.86 -8.20
N PRO A 413 -9.47 -30.39 -9.43
CA PRO A 413 -10.43 -29.82 -10.40
C PRO A 413 -11.87 -29.57 -9.93
N GLU A 414 -12.39 -30.36 -8.99
CA GLU A 414 -13.76 -30.16 -8.44
C GLU A 414 -13.76 -29.72 -6.97
N GLN A 415 -12.58 -29.45 -6.41
CA GLN A 415 -12.46 -29.06 -5.02
C GLN A 415 -12.94 -27.61 -4.83
N PRO A 416 -13.80 -27.33 -3.84
CA PRO A 416 -14.18 -25.97 -3.50
C PRO A 416 -12.95 -25.20 -3.00
N GLN A 417 -12.84 -23.93 -3.39
CA GLN A 417 -11.66 -23.11 -3.10
C GLN A 417 -12.08 -21.88 -2.32
N LEU A 418 -11.48 -21.67 -1.15
CA LEU A 418 -11.58 -20.41 -0.42
C LEU A 418 -10.40 -19.51 -0.79
N ILE A 419 -10.68 -18.32 -1.31
CA ILE A 419 -9.73 -17.25 -1.59
C ILE A 419 -10.06 -16.06 -0.70
N GLN A 420 -9.72 -16.17 0.58
CA GLN A 420 -10.02 -15.15 1.58
C GLN A 420 -9.05 -13.98 1.49
N THR A 421 -9.57 -12.75 1.49
CA THR A 421 -8.72 -11.55 1.57
C THR A 421 -8.95 -10.77 2.86
N LEU A 422 -7.87 -10.25 3.42
CA LEU A 422 -7.91 -9.39 4.60
C LEU A 422 -7.47 -8.00 4.16
N THR A 423 -8.31 -7.32 3.38
CA THR A 423 -8.07 -5.97 2.82
C THR A 423 -9.20 -5.02 3.21
N SER A 424 -8.95 -3.72 3.13
CA SER A 424 -9.87 -2.70 3.62
C SER A 424 -10.23 -1.69 2.53
N PRO A 425 -11.10 -2.06 1.57
CA PRO A 425 -11.43 -1.22 0.42
C PRO A 425 -12.36 -0.05 0.81
N PHE A 426 -11.83 0.97 1.51
CA PHE A 426 -12.62 2.11 2.02
C PHE A 426 -12.01 3.49 1.78
N GLY A 427 -12.78 4.37 1.14
CA GLY A 427 -12.46 5.79 0.98
C GLY A 427 -11.17 6.08 0.18
N PRO A 428 -10.82 7.37 0.02
CA PRO A 428 -9.63 7.80 -0.73
C PRO A 428 -8.31 7.35 -0.09
N PHE A 429 -8.24 7.22 1.25
CA PHE A 429 -7.03 6.77 1.96
C PHE A 429 -6.68 5.29 1.73
N LEU A 430 -7.66 4.47 1.33
CA LEU A 430 -7.47 3.05 1.01
C LEU A 430 -7.92 2.76 -0.43
N ALA A 431 -7.79 3.75 -1.31
CA ALA A 431 -8.07 3.61 -2.75
C ALA A 431 -7.26 2.46 -3.37
N LEU A 432 -6.06 2.19 -2.83
CA LEU A 432 -5.27 1.02 -3.16
C LEU A 432 -6.01 -0.29 -2.89
N ASP A 433 -6.43 -0.56 -1.66
CA ASP A 433 -7.14 -1.79 -1.29
C ASP A 433 -8.43 -1.96 -2.12
N LYS A 434 -9.12 -0.85 -2.44
CA LYS A 434 -10.27 -0.84 -3.35
C LYS A 434 -9.92 -1.33 -4.75
N LYS A 435 -8.89 -0.77 -5.39
CA LYS A 435 -8.43 -1.22 -6.73
C LYS A 435 -8.01 -2.69 -6.71
N LEU A 436 -7.32 -3.13 -5.66
CA LEU A 436 -6.91 -4.53 -5.50
C LEU A 436 -8.12 -5.47 -5.43
N ASP A 437 -9.14 -5.12 -4.64
CA ASP A 437 -10.35 -5.93 -4.48
C ASP A 437 -11.21 -5.97 -5.77
N GLU A 438 -11.34 -4.84 -6.47
CA GLU A 438 -12.03 -4.76 -7.78
C GLU A 438 -11.36 -5.64 -8.83
N LEU A 439 -10.03 -5.54 -8.97
CA LEU A 439 -9.27 -6.37 -9.89
C LEU A 439 -9.33 -7.85 -9.51
N LYS A 440 -9.23 -8.21 -8.22
CA LYS A 440 -9.39 -9.60 -7.74
C LYS A 440 -10.73 -10.18 -8.20
N LYS A 441 -11.83 -9.45 -7.99
CA LYS A 441 -13.18 -9.86 -8.41
C LYS A 441 -13.24 -10.06 -9.92
N GLN A 442 -12.66 -9.16 -10.70
CA GLN A 442 -12.57 -9.30 -12.14
C GLN A 442 -11.78 -10.56 -12.55
N THR A 443 -10.60 -10.79 -11.95
CA THR A 443 -9.74 -11.95 -12.23
C THR A 443 -10.46 -13.27 -11.94
N ILE A 444 -11.13 -13.38 -10.79
CA ILE A 444 -11.89 -14.59 -10.42
C ILE A 444 -13.02 -14.85 -11.42
N ARG A 445 -13.78 -13.82 -11.81
CA ARG A 445 -14.85 -13.95 -12.84
C ARG A 445 -14.31 -14.47 -14.17
N LEU A 446 -13.09 -14.08 -14.54
CA LEU A 446 -12.43 -14.49 -15.79
C LEU A 446 -11.70 -15.84 -15.72
N SER A 447 -11.50 -16.41 -14.52
CA SER A 447 -10.64 -17.59 -14.30
C SER A 447 -11.17 -18.92 -14.86
N GLY A 448 -12.39 -18.98 -15.38
CA GLY A 448 -13.05 -20.24 -15.75
C GLY A 448 -13.42 -21.14 -14.56
N HIS A 449 -13.01 -20.78 -13.33
CA HIS A 449 -13.25 -21.52 -12.09
C HIS A 449 -14.16 -20.77 -11.12
N ALA A 450 -14.78 -19.67 -11.56
CA ALA A 450 -15.59 -18.81 -10.70
C ALA A 450 -16.69 -19.56 -9.92
N GLY A 451 -17.27 -20.62 -10.49
CA GLY A 451 -18.33 -21.41 -9.86
C GLY A 451 -17.91 -22.24 -8.64
N ARG A 452 -16.60 -22.38 -8.37
CA ARG A 452 -16.06 -23.13 -7.22
C ARG A 452 -15.17 -22.30 -6.30
N ILE A 453 -15.01 -21.00 -6.57
CA ILE A 453 -14.19 -20.08 -5.78
C ILE A 453 -15.10 -19.21 -4.91
N TYR A 454 -14.88 -19.27 -3.60
CA TYR A 454 -15.50 -18.42 -2.58
C TYR A 454 -14.46 -17.43 -2.09
N TYR A 455 -14.76 -16.13 -2.10
CA TYR A 455 -13.74 -15.10 -1.88
C TYR A 455 -14.17 -13.96 -0.95
N PRO A 456 -14.59 -14.29 0.29
CA PRO A 456 -14.94 -13.29 1.29
C PRO A 456 -13.76 -12.35 1.58
N ASN A 457 -14.09 -11.12 1.98
CA ASN A 457 -13.11 -10.13 2.38
C ASN A 457 -13.44 -9.55 3.76
N HIS A 458 -12.46 -9.53 4.67
CA HIS A 458 -12.61 -8.94 6.00
C HIS A 458 -11.69 -7.73 6.18
N PRO A 459 -12.22 -6.54 6.49
CA PRO A 459 -11.43 -5.33 6.71
C PRO A 459 -10.81 -5.33 8.10
N LEU A 460 -9.79 -6.16 8.29
CA LEU A 460 -9.10 -6.33 9.56
C LEU A 460 -8.09 -5.19 9.82
N ASN A 461 -8.52 -3.93 9.85
CA ASN A 461 -7.73 -2.77 10.31
C ASN A 461 -8.67 -1.71 10.92
N MET A 462 -8.24 -0.44 11.03
CA MET A 462 -9.12 0.64 11.51
C MET A 462 -10.36 0.86 10.61
N ALA A 463 -10.35 0.41 9.35
CA ALA A 463 -11.49 0.54 8.46
C ALA A 463 -12.72 -0.26 8.93
N LYS A 464 -12.58 -1.31 9.76
CA LYS A 464 -13.74 -2.04 10.32
C LYS A 464 -14.69 -1.15 11.12
N TYR A 465 -14.20 -0.06 11.69
CA TYR A 465 -15.07 0.89 12.38
C TYR A 465 -16.00 1.64 11.40
N PHE A 466 -15.74 1.55 10.09
CA PHE A 466 -16.51 2.18 9.02
C PHE A 466 -17.18 1.17 8.07
N ILE A 467 -16.50 0.06 7.73
CA ILE A 467 -16.94 -0.95 6.77
C ILE A 467 -16.79 -2.38 7.30
N TYR A 468 -17.27 -2.69 8.52
CA TYR A 468 -17.21 -4.06 9.04
C TYR A 468 -17.95 -5.07 8.15
N THR A 469 -17.63 -6.36 8.29
CA THR A 469 -18.30 -7.43 7.53
C THR A 469 -19.75 -7.57 7.98
N THR A 470 -20.72 -7.23 7.13
CA THR A 470 -22.15 -7.24 7.49
C THR A 470 -22.80 -8.60 7.21
N THR A 471 -23.99 -8.83 7.76
CA THR A 471 -24.86 -9.96 7.41
C THR A 471 -25.25 -10.04 5.94
N GLU A 472 -25.19 -8.90 5.25
CA GLU A 472 -25.61 -8.74 3.87
C GLU A 472 -24.44 -8.83 2.89
N ASP A 473 -23.21 -9.08 3.37
CA ASP A 473 -22.07 -9.26 2.49
C ASP A 473 -22.33 -10.45 1.54
N PRO A 474 -22.40 -10.20 0.22
CA PRO A 474 -22.81 -11.22 -0.75
C PRO A 474 -21.82 -12.39 -0.80
N TYR A 475 -20.54 -12.15 -0.54
CA TYR A 475 -19.50 -13.18 -0.61
C TYR A 475 -19.53 -14.09 0.63
N CYS A 476 -19.79 -13.51 1.81
CA CYS A 476 -20.06 -14.29 3.01
C CYS A 476 -21.35 -15.10 2.89
N ILE A 477 -22.41 -14.53 2.27
CA ILE A 477 -23.67 -15.24 2.02
C ILE A 477 -23.44 -16.44 1.08
N ASP A 478 -22.71 -16.26 -0.01
CA ASP A 478 -22.45 -17.33 -0.98
C ASP A 478 -21.63 -18.46 -0.35
N PHE A 479 -20.60 -18.12 0.43
CA PHE A 479 -19.81 -19.11 1.17
C PHE A 479 -20.64 -19.85 2.22
N LYS A 480 -21.45 -19.11 3.01
CA LYS A 480 -22.37 -19.70 3.99
C LYS A 480 -23.34 -20.68 3.33
N ARG A 481 -23.97 -20.29 2.22
CA ARG A 481 -24.91 -21.13 1.46
C ARG A 481 -24.22 -22.41 0.99
N PHE A 482 -22.99 -22.30 0.48
CA PHE A 482 -22.21 -23.48 0.13
C PHE A 482 -22.01 -24.39 1.33
N ILE A 483 -21.54 -23.88 2.47
CA ILE A 483 -21.31 -24.70 3.66
C ILE A 483 -22.60 -25.35 4.18
N GLU A 484 -23.74 -24.66 4.12
CA GLU A 484 -25.05 -25.23 4.46
C GLU A 484 -25.35 -26.51 3.67
N THR A 485 -25.00 -26.56 2.37
CA THR A 485 -25.17 -27.76 1.55
C THR A 485 -24.25 -28.92 1.96
N GLN A 486 -23.15 -28.63 2.66
CA GLN A 486 -22.15 -29.62 3.06
C GLN A 486 -22.41 -30.23 4.44
N VAL A 487 -23.28 -29.63 5.27
CA VAL A 487 -23.52 -30.07 6.66
C VAL A 487 -23.95 -31.54 6.75
N GLN A 488 -24.77 -32.02 5.81
CA GLN A 488 -25.22 -33.42 5.81
C GLN A 488 -24.04 -34.40 5.61
N ASN A 489 -23.09 -34.04 4.74
CA ASN A 489 -21.91 -34.86 4.45
C ASN A 489 -20.79 -34.68 5.48
N PHE A 490 -20.74 -33.52 6.14
CA PHE A 490 -19.74 -33.17 7.13
C PHE A 490 -20.40 -32.64 8.42
N PRO A 491 -21.00 -33.51 9.25
CA PRO A 491 -21.78 -33.06 10.42
C PRO A 491 -21.00 -32.21 11.43
N LYS A 492 -19.67 -32.38 11.50
CA LYS A 492 -18.79 -31.59 12.38
C LYS A 492 -18.78 -30.10 12.02
N VAL A 493 -19.08 -29.76 10.77
CA VAL A 493 -19.13 -28.38 10.27
C VAL A 493 -20.34 -27.62 10.81
N ALA A 494 -21.42 -28.32 11.21
CA ALA A 494 -22.65 -27.68 11.71
C ALA A 494 -22.38 -26.69 12.86
N ILE A 495 -21.51 -27.07 13.80
CA ILE A 495 -21.19 -26.23 14.97
C ILE A 495 -20.43 -24.96 14.54
N LEU A 496 -19.48 -25.09 13.60
CA LEU A 496 -18.73 -23.96 13.07
C LEU A 496 -19.61 -23.01 12.26
N LEU A 497 -20.52 -23.56 11.45
CA LEU A 497 -21.47 -22.80 10.66
C LEU A 497 -22.45 -22.02 11.53
N GLU A 498 -22.94 -22.63 12.61
CA GLU A 498 -23.86 -21.96 13.53
C GLU A 498 -23.17 -20.79 14.25
N GLU A 499 -21.93 -20.99 14.71
CA GLU A 499 -21.14 -19.90 15.28
C GLU A 499 -20.88 -18.78 14.27
N TYR A 500 -20.55 -19.14 13.02
CA TYR A 500 -20.37 -18.16 11.94
C TYR A 500 -21.64 -17.36 11.67
N LYS A 501 -22.82 -18.01 11.64
CA LYS A 501 -24.13 -17.34 11.49
C LYS A 501 -24.40 -16.36 12.62
N ASN A 502 -24.20 -16.79 13.86
CA ASN A 502 -24.41 -15.96 15.04
C ASN A 502 -23.49 -14.74 15.05
N LEU A 503 -22.21 -14.95 14.69
CA LEU A 503 -21.24 -13.88 14.64
C LEU A 503 -21.51 -12.89 13.50
N LEU A 504 -21.88 -13.41 12.32
CA LEU A 504 -22.23 -12.57 11.19
C LEU A 504 -23.46 -11.71 11.52
N ALA A 505 -24.46 -12.29 12.18
CA ALA A 505 -25.69 -11.64 12.67
C ALA A 505 -25.48 -10.67 13.84
N SER A 506 -24.34 -10.74 14.53
CA SER A 506 -24.08 -9.84 15.66
C SER A 506 -23.94 -8.38 15.19
N PRO A 507 -24.73 -7.44 15.75
CA PRO A 507 -24.61 -6.03 15.42
C PRO A 507 -23.30 -5.46 15.95
N PRO A 508 -22.77 -4.40 15.32
CA PRO A 508 -21.65 -3.66 15.87
C PRO A 508 -22.03 -3.03 17.23
N GLY A 509 -21.41 -3.50 18.32
CA GLY A 509 -21.42 -2.79 19.61
C GLY A 509 -22.54 -3.09 20.63
N THR A 510 -23.08 -4.31 20.73
CA THR A 510 -23.86 -4.71 21.92
C THR A 510 -22.93 -4.99 23.11
N ALA A 511 -23.41 -4.82 24.35
CA ALA A 511 -22.60 -4.64 25.58
C ALA A 511 -21.59 -5.75 25.95
N THR A 512 -21.64 -6.92 25.32
CA THR A 512 -20.66 -8.03 25.43
C THR A 512 -19.79 -8.22 24.16
N LEU A 513 -20.07 -7.47 23.09
CA LEU A 513 -19.58 -7.59 21.70
C LEU A 513 -18.94 -6.28 21.17
N LEU A 514 -18.26 -5.51 22.04
CA LEU A 514 -17.50 -4.30 21.62
C LEU A 514 -16.11 -4.61 21.02
N ASP A 515 -15.75 -5.89 20.87
CA ASP A 515 -14.49 -6.31 20.25
C ASP A 515 -14.65 -6.56 18.75
N TYR A 516 -14.76 -5.47 17.98
CA TYR A 516 -14.70 -5.49 16.51
C TYR A 516 -13.47 -6.23 15.97
N ARG A 517 -12.39 -6.28 16.74
CA ARG A 517 -11.13 -6.91 16.33
C ARG A 517 -11.26 -8.42 16.42
N GLY A 518 -11.77 -8.92 17.55
CA GLY A 518 -12.14 -10.32 17.74
C GLY A 518 -13.15 -10.78 16.71
N ARG A 519 -14.23 -10.02 16.46
CA ARG A 519 -15.28 -10.40 15.50
C ARG A 519 -14.73 -10.74 14.11
N GLU A 520 -13.96 -9.83 13.50
CA GLU A 520 -13.42 -10.05 12.16
C GLU A 520 -12.40 -11.20 12.11
N LEU A 521 -11.63 -11.41 13.19
CA LEU A 521 -10.72 -12.56 13.31
C LEU A 521 -11.47 -13.89 13.41
N PHE A 522 -12.51 -13.96 14.24
CA PHE A 522 -13.33 -15.16 14.36
C PHE A 522 -14.05 -15.48 13.04
N LEU A 523 -14.63 -14.49 12.35
CA LEU A 523 -15.22 -14.71 11.02
C LEU A 523 -14.18 -15.30 10.06
N ALA A 524 -13.01 -14.67 9.97
CA ALA A 524 -11.96 -15.14 9.08
C ALA A 524 -11.49 -16.56 9.43
N SER A 525 -11.27 -16.86 10.71
CA SER A 525 -10.85 -18.19 11.16
C SER A 525 -11.92 -19.26 10.96
N LEU A 526 -13.20 -18.95 11.22
CA LEU A 526 -14.30 -19.90 11.04
C LEU A 526 -14.44 -20.30 9.57
N GLU A 527 -14.25 -19.37 8.63
CA GLU A 527 -14.24 -19.70 7.19
C GLU A 527 -13.13 -20.68 6.83
N GLN A 528 -11.92 -20.48 7.38
CA GLN A 528 -10.80 -21.39 7.19
C GLN A 528 -11.07 -22.76 7.81
N LEU A 529 -11.60 -22.81 9.04
CA LEU A 529 -11.95 -24.08 9.69
C LEU A 529 -13.01 -24.85 8.89
N MET A 530 -14.07 -24.17 8.44
CA MET A 530 -15.14 -24.81 7.66
C MET A 530 -14.64 -25.34 6.31
N ILE A 531 -13.82 -24.58 5.56
CA ILE A 531 -13.30 -25.07 4.28
C ILE A 531 -12.36 -26.27 4.49
N MET A 532 -11.56 -26.29 5.56
CA MET A 532 -10.69 -27.42 5.88
C MET A 532 -11.50 -28.69 6.23
N GLU A 533 -12.55 -28.56 7.05
CA GLU A 533 -13.39 -29.69 7.47
C GLU A 533 -14.16 -30.33 6.30
N VAL A 534 -14.59 -29.55 5.30
CA VAL A 534 -15.22 -30.09 4.07
C VAL A 534 -14.19 -30.58 3.04
N GLY A 535 -12.89 -30.58 3.37
CA GLY A 535 -11.82 -31.00 2.47
C GLY A 535 -11.59 -30.07 1.28
N GLY A 536 -11.95 -28.79 1.40
CA GLY A 536 -11.71 -27.77 0.40
C GLY A 536 -10.27 -27.25 0.38
N PHE A 537 -9.96 -26.43 -0.62
CA PHE A 537 -8.67 -25.76 -0.77
C PHE A 537 -8.68 -24.42 -0.02
N SER A 538 -7.78 -24.26 0.93
CA SER A 538 -7.64 -23.02 1.71
C SER A 538 -6.53 -22.14 1.14
N TYR A 539 -6.90 -20.95 0.67
CA TYR A 539 -5.97 -19.86 0.40
C TYR A 539 -6.42 -18.58 1.11
N GLY A 540 -5.45 -17.79 1.57
CA GLY A 540 -5.75 -16.41 1.93
C GLY A 540 -4.58 -15.46 1.83
N SER A 541 -4.89 -14.18 1.71
CA SER A 541 -3.91 -13.11 1.65
C SER A 541 -4.37 -11.87 2.41
N CYS A 542 -3.42 -11.05 2.81
CA CYS A 542 -3.64 -9.62 2.98
C CYS A 542 -2.85 -8.91 1.89
N VAL A 543 -2.71 -7.58 1.92
CA VAL A 543 -1.88 -6.87 0.92
C VAL A 543 -0.50 -7.53 0.81
N SER A 544 0.24 -7.66 1.91
CA SER A 544 1.60 -8.21 1.99
C SER A 544 1.69 -9.74 2.18
N GLY A 545 0.58 -10.38 2.55
CA GLY A 545 0.57 -11.79 2.96
C GLY A 545 1.28 -12.08 4.29
N LYS A 546 1.91 -11.10 4.95
CA LYS A 546 2.73 -11.29 6.17
C LYS A 546 2.17 -10.65 7.44
N ASP A 547 1.27 -9.67 7.33
CA ASP A 547 0.75 -8.92 8.48
C ASP A 547 -0.60 -9.50 8.96
N ARG A 548 -1.73 -8.97 8.46
CA ARG A 548 -3.08 -9.42 8.82
C ARG A 548 -3.30 -10.93 8.63
N LYS A 549 -2.68 -11.50 7.58
CA LYS A 549 -2.74 -12.95 7.32
C LYS A 549 -1.97 -13.77 8.36
N ALA A 550 -0.86 -13.28 8.89
CA ALA A 550 -0.17 -13.94 10.01
C ALA A 550 -1.03 -13.96 11.28
N VAL A 551 -1.72 -12.85 11.57
CA VAL A 551 -2.63 -12.77 12.72
C VAL A 551 -3.77 -13.78 12.59
N GLU A 552 -4.39 -13.88 11.41
CA GLU A 552 -5.41 -14.89 11.15
C GLU A 552 -4.86 -16.32 11.32
N LEU A 553 -3.67 -16.63 10.78
CA LEU A 553 -3.06 -17.96 10.93
C LEU A 553 -2.84 -18.32 12.41
N MET A 554 -2.29 -17.41 13.21
CA MET A 554 -2.10 -17.63 14.66
C MET A 554 -3.44 -17.81 15.39
N HIS A 555 -4.46 -17.05 15.02
CA HIS A 555 -5.78 -17.16 15.61
C HIS A 555 -6.43 -18.50 15.28
N THR A 556 -6.40 -18.91 14.01
CA THR A 556 -6.91 -20.21 13.55
C THR A 556 -6.12 -21.38 14.16
N ASP A 557 -4.80 -21.25 14.29
CA ASP A 557 -3.94 -22.24 14.98
C ASP A 557 -4.34 -22.40 16.44
N ALA A 558 -4.57 -21.29 17.14
CA ALA A 558 -5.03 -21.33 18.52
C ALA A 558 -6.40 -22.00 18.64
N MET A 559 -7.31 -21.81 17.69
CA MET A 559 -8.61 -22.50 17.68
C MET A 559 -8.45 -24.02 17.51
N LEU A 560 -7.56 -24.46 16.61
CA LEU A 560 -7.23 -25.87 16.41
C LEU A 560 -6.61 -26.49 17.67
N LEU A 561 -5.64 -25.81 18.28
CA LEU A 561 -5.01 -26.24 19.53
C LEU A 561 -5.99 -26.27 20.69
N TYR A 562 -6.88 -25.28 20.79
CA TYR A 562 -7.92 -25.23 21.80
C TYR A 562 -8.87 -26.42 21.64
N LYS A 563 -9.31 -26.72 20.41
CA LYS A 563 -10.14 -27.90 20.14
C LYS A 563 -9.44 -29.21 20.48
N HIS A 564 -8.15 -29.31 20.18
CA HIS A 564 -7.33 -30.48 20.53
C HIS A 564 -7.25 -30.67 22.05
N LYS A 565 -6.98 -29.60 22.80
CA LYS A 565 -6.75 -29.65 24.25
C LYS A 565 -8.03 -29.76 25.08
N TYR A 566 -9.09 -29.07 24.68
CA TYR A 566 -10.32 -28.90 25.48
C TYR A 566 -11.55 -29.58 24.85
N GLY A 567 -11.40 -30.26 23.71
CA GLY A 567 -12.46 -31.04 23.07
C GLY A 567 -13.61 -30.20 22.47
N SER A 568 -13.57 -28.87 22.56
CA SER A 568 -14.58 -27.95 22.02
C SER A 568 -13.93 -26.77 21.29
N TRP A 569 -14.65 -26.12 20.37
CA TRP A 569 -14.13 -24.90 19.71
C TRP A 569 -14.28 -23.70 20.67
N PRO A 570 -13.34 -22.75 20.67
CA PRO A 570 -13.52 -21.52 21.43
C PRO A 570 -14.61 -20.66 20.78
N ASN A 571 -15.33 -19.91 21.60
CA ASN A 571 -16.40 -19.01 21.18
C ASN A 571 -16.01 -17.55 21.45
N ILE A 572 -16.49 -16.62 20.63
CA ILE A 572 -16.25 -15.18 20.88
C ILE A 572 -16.87 -14.70 22.20
N THR A 573 -17.94 -15.37 22.64
CA THR A 573 -18.68 -15.10 23.88
C THR A 573 -18.13 -15.85 25.09
N ASP A 574 -17.07 -16.65 24.92
CA ASP A 574 -16.40 -17.30 26.04
C ASP A 574 -15.95 -16.24 27.06
N SER A 575 -16.12 -16.56 28.34
CA SER A 575 -15.73 -15.72 29.47
C SER A 575 -14.91 -16.52 30.48
N ASN A 576 -14.28 -15.83 31.41
CA ASN A 576 -13.50 -16.42 32.50
C ASN A 576 -12.40 -17.38 31.98
N GLU A 577 -12.34 -18.59 32.53
CA GLU A 577 -11.30 -19.59 32.28
C GLU A 577 -11.17 -19.97 30.80
N LYS A 578 -12.29 -20.29 30.12
CA LYS A 578 -12.29 -20.67 28.69
C LYS A 578 -11.65 -19.60 27.81
N ARG A 579 -11.99 -18.32 28.06
CA ARG A 579 -11.40 -17.20 27.33
C ARG A 579 -9.91 -17.06 27.64
N ASN A 580 -9.53 -17.18 28.91
CA ASN A 580 -8.13 -17.10 29.32
C ASN A 580 -7.27 -18.22 28.69
N ASP A 581 -7.82 -19.42 28.58
CA ASP A 581 -7.16 -20.56 27.92
C ASP A 581 -6.91 -20.29 26.43
N PHE A 582 -7.93 -19.78 25.71
CA PHE A 582 -7.77 -19.41 24.30
C PHE A 582 -6.79 -18.25 24.12
N VAL A 583 -6.91 -17.20 24.93
CA VAL A 583 -6.02 -16.03 24.93
C VAL A 583 -4.56 -16.44 25.20
N SER A 584 -4.34 -17.38 26.12
CA SER A 584 -3.02 -17.93 26.44
C SER A 584 -2.39 -18.64 25.24
N LEU A 585 -3.16 -19.46 24.50
CA LEU A 585 -2.68 -20.10 23.27
C LEU A 585 -2.31 -19.08 22.20
N VAL A 586 -3.16 -18.07 21.95
CA VAL A 586 -2.86 -17.02 20.97
C VAL A 586 -1.60 -16.24 21.37
N ALA A 587 -1.46 -15.86 22.65
CA ALA A 587 -0.30 -15.13 23.14
C ALA A 587 0.99 -15.94 23.00
N LYS A 588 0.97 -17.24 23.29
CA LYS A 588 2.11 -18.14 23.09
C LYS A 588 2.52 -18.24 21.62
N LEU A 589 1.57 -18.43 20.71
CA LEU A 589 1.86 -18.48 19.27
C LEU A 589 2.39 -17.14 18.73
N TYR A 590 1.91 -16.02 19.27
CA TYR A 590 2.45 -14.71 18.95
C TYR A 590 3.91 -14.56 19.44
N CYS A 591 4.15 -14.90 20.71
CA CYS A 591 5.47 -14.82 21.35
C CYS A 591 6.46 -15.87 20.85
N SER A 592 6.01 -16.95 20.19
CA SER A 592 6.90 -17.87 19.46
C SER A 592 7.64 -17.15 18.33
N ARG A 593 7.08 -16.04 17.85
CA ARG A 593 7.58 -15.23 16.73
C ARG A 593 7.69 -15.96 15.41
N HIS A 594 7.09 -17.15 15.25
CA HIS A 594 7.11 -17.90 14.00
C HIS A 594 6.70 -17.03 12.80
N GLN A 595 5.57 -16.34 12.93
CA GLN A 595 5.05 -15.46 11.89
C GLN A 595 5.89 -14.18 11.68
N HIS A 596 6.62 -13.75 12.70
CA HIS A 596 7.48 -12.56 12.62
C HIS A 596 8.75 -12.90 11.82
N GLU A 597 9.35 -14.06 12.07
CA GLU A 597 10.49 -14.56 11.29
C GLU A 597 10.09 -14.84 9.83
N HIS A 598 8.89 -15.38 9.59
CA HIS A 598 8.34 -15.50 8.23
C HIS A 598 8.27 -14.13 7.53
N ALA A 599 7.79 -13.09 8.23
CA ALA A 599 7.77 -11.73 7.71
C ALA A 599 9.20 -11.21 7.45
N GLY A 600 10.15 -11.47 8.35
CA GLY A 600 11.55 -11.07 8.22
C GLY A 600 12.27 -11.71 7.04
N GLN A 601 11.95 -12.94 6.64
CA GLN A 601 12.52 -13.54 5.42
C GLN A 601 12.19 -12.74 4.13
N ASN A 602 11.19 -11.86 4.16
CA ASN A 602 10.86 -10.96 3.04
C ASN A 602 11.69 -9.66 3.03
N ALA A 603 12.31 -9.31 4.15
CA ALA A 603 13.20 -8.16 4.34
C ALA A 603 13.99 -8.39 5.63
N PRO A 604 15.11 -9.15 5.59
CA PRO A 604 15.82 -9.58 6.80
C PRO A 604 16.08 -8.41 7.74
N GLY A 605 15.80 -8.60 9.02
CA GLY A 605 15.81 -7.54 10.02
C GLY A 605 14.48 -6.83 10.25
N SER A 606 13.44 -7.19 9.49
CA SER A 606 12.07 -6.69 9.63
C SER A 606 11.17 -7.76 10.24
N GLU A 607 11.69 -8.53 11.20
CA GLU A 607 10.97 -9.61 11.89
C GLU A 607 9.90 -9.05 12.85
N GLY A 608 8.84 -8.47 12.30
CA GLY A 608 7.76 -7.80 13.00
C GLY A 608 6.42 -8.03 12.32
N LEU A 609 5.32 -7.62 12.97
CA LEU A 609 4.00 -7.52 12.36
C LEU A 609 3.52 -6.06 12.41
N LYS A 610 2.95 -5.54 11.33
CA LYS A 610 2.41 -4.16 11.32
C LYS A 610 1.14 -4.06 12.18
N TYR A 611 1.05 -3.02 13.00
CA TYR A 611 -0.13 -2.65 13.81
C TYR A 611 -0.86 -3.82 14.51
N PRO A 612 -0.16 -4.71 15.25
CA PRO A 612 -0.79 -5.89 15.84
C PRO A 612 -1.88 -5.52 16.86
N ASP A 613 -1.70 -4.40 17.57
CA ASP A 613 -2.68 -3.84 18.48
C ASP A 613 -3.92 -3.26 17.78
N HIS A 614 -3.92 -3.08 16.46
CA HIS A 614 -5.12 -2.72 15.70
C HIS A 614 -5.93 -3.97 15.29
N TYR A 615 -5.28 -5.12 15.19
CA TYR A 615 -5.88 -6.36 14.71
C TYR A 615 -6.30 -7.28 15.84
N LEU A 616 -5.56 -7.28 16.94
CA LEU A 616 -5.79 -8.18 18.07
C LEU A 616 -6.78 -7.60 19.10
N PRO A 617 -7.62 -8.46 19.69
CA PRO A 617 -8.37 -8.18 20.91
C PRO A 617 -7.49 -7.62 22.05
N LYS A 618 -8.05 -6.71 22.86
CA LYS A 618 -7.29 -6.03 23.92
C LYS A 618 -6.77 -6.99 25.00
N ASP A 619 -7.52 -8.03 25.33
CA ASP A 619 -7.13 -9.06 26.28
C ASP A 619 -5.96 -9.91 25.76
N ILE A 620 -5.94 -10.24 24.46
CA ILE A 620 -4.79 -10.87 23.79
C ILE A 620 -3.57 -9.95 23.82
N CYS A 621 -3.73 -8.66 23.50
CA CYS A 621 -2.62 -7.69 23.59
C CYS A 621 -2.02 -7.63 25.01
N LYS A 622 -2.87 -7.64 26.05
CA LYS A 622 -2.43 -7.67 27.45
C LYS A 622 -1.69 -8.96 27.79
N ALA A 623 -2.19 -10.11 27.33
CA ALA A 623 -1.55 -11.39 27.56
C ALA A 623 -0.17 -11.48 26.89
N ILE A 624 -0.03 -10.94 25.67
CA ILE A 624 1.27 -10.84 24.97
C ILE A 624 2.24 -9.95 25.76
N ALA A 625 1.80 -8.77 26.19
CA ALA A 625 2.62 -7.86 26.99
C ALA A 625 3.08 -8.49 28.32
N ALA A 626 2.19 -9.26 28.96
CA ALA A 626 2.51 -9.98 30.20
C ALA A 626 3.51 -11.13 29.95
N LEU A 627 3.28 -11.94 28.92
CA LEU A 627 4.13 -13.09 28.58
C LEU A 627 5.53 -12.66 28.14
N SER A 628 5.62 -11.61 27.32
CA SER A 628 6.89 -11.02 26.88
C SER A 628 7.59 -10.18 27.94
N GLN A 629 6.94 -9.90 29.08
CA GLN A 629 7.45 -8.97 30.10
C GLN A 629 7.83 -7.60 29.52
N ASN A 630 7.18 -7.20 28.41
CA ASN A 630 7.47 -5.99 27.66
C ASN A 630 6.17 -5.34 27.18
N SER A 631 5.77 -4.25 27.85
CA SER A 631 4.57 -3.49 27.49
C SER A 631 4.61 -2.86 26.10
N ASN A 632 5.82 -2.67 25.54
CA ASN A 632 6.03 -2.07 24.22
C ASN A 632 6.21 -3.10 23.10
N MET A 633 6.14 -4.41 23.39
CA MET A 633 6.38 -5.50 22.44
C MET A 633 5.63 -5.29 21.11
N LEU A 634 4.34 -4.99 21.17
CA LEU A 634 3.49 -4.77 19.99
C LEU A 634 3.90 -3.55 19.16
N SER A 635 4.26 -2.45 19.81
CA SER A 635 4.75 -1.23 19.13
C SER A 635 6.13 -1.47 18.50
N ASN A 636 6.98 -2.21 19.19
CA ASN A 636 8.30 -2.60 18.72
C ASN A 636 8.21 -3.50 17.49
N ASP A 637 7.27 -4.45 17.49
CA ASP A 637 6.99 -5.32 16.34
C ASP A 637 6.51 -4.52 15.13
N ASN A 638 5.64 -3.53 15.33
CA ASN A 638 5.22 -2.64 14.26
C ASN A 638 6.42 -1.88 13.65
N LYS A 639 7.28 -1.32 14.50
CA LYS A 639 8.47 -0.58 14.07
C LYS A 639 9.43 -1.46 13.26
N LEU A 640 9.69 -2.69 13.73
CA LEU A 640 10.47 -3.67 12.96
C LEU A 640 9.80 -4.01 11.63
N ALA A 641 8.50 -4.25 11.61
CA ALA A 641 7.77 -4.60 10.39
C ALA A 641 7.83 -3.48 9.35
N SER A 642 7.82 -2.22 9.78
CA SER A 642 7.89 -1.05 8.90
C SER A 642 9.26 -0.85 8.28
N ASN A 643 10.35 -1.30 8.92
CA ASN A 643 11.69 -1.30 8.33
C ASN A 643 11.81 -2.13 7.04
N ASN A 644 10.76 -2.87 6.66
CA ASN A 644 10.73 -3.63 5.42
C ASN A 644 10.85 -2.75 4.17
N GLU A 645 10.41 -1.50 4.18
CA GLU A 645 10.64 -0.56 3.07
C GLU A 645 11.73 0.43 3.48
N VAL A 646 12.67 0.70 2.58
CA VAL A 646 13.76 1.67 2.84
C VAL A 646 13.21 3.06 3.21
N GLU A 647 12.09 3.45 2.60
CA GLU A 647 11.41 4.71 2.91
C GLU A 647 11.00 4.86 4.36
N TYR A 648 10.45 3.82 4.97
CA TYR A 648 10.00 3.90 6.35
C TYR A 648 11.16 3.90 7.36
N ILE A 649 12.37 3.49 6.94
CA ILE A 649 13.57 3.60 7.79
C ILE A 649 13.99 5.07 7.93
N ILE A 650 13.95 5.82 6.83
CA ILE A 650 14.44 7.21 6.77
C ILE A 650 13.36 8.26 7.07
N SER A 651 12.10 7.93 6.77
CA SER A 651 10.96 8.83 6.98
C SER A 651 10.52 8.87 8.45
N GLU A 652 9.97 10.01 8.87
CA GLU A 652 9.24 10.12 10.15
C GLU A 652 7.72 9.85 9.98
N VAL A 653 7.33 9.38 8.78
CA VAL A 653 5.94 9.32 8.29
C VAL A 653 5.06 8.32 9.03
N GLU A 654 5.65 7.32 9.68
CA GLU A 654 4.90 6.29 10.43
C GLU A 654 4.02 6.91 11.54
N HIS A 655 4.49 7.99 12.19
CA HIS A 655 3.72 8.70 13.21
C HIS A 655 2.52 9.49 12.64
N ILE A 656 2.58 9.91 11.37
CA ILE A 656 1.56 10.76 10.74
C ILE A 656 0.32 9.94 10.37
N THR A 657 0.50 8.76 9.78
CA THR A 657 -0.61 7.92 9.31
C THR A 657 -1.43 7.31 10.43
N ASP A 658 -0.79 6.89 11.53
CA ASP A 658 -1.48 6.39 12.73
C ASP A 658 -2.24 7.51 13.46
N LYS A 659 -1.63 8.69 13.61
CA LYS A 659 -2.31 9.88 14.15
C LYS A 659 -3.50 10.29 13.26
N ALA A 660 -3.35 10.24 11.93
CA ALA A 660 -4.44 10.49 10.98
C ALA A 660 -5.61 9.54 11.19
N ALA A 661 -5.34 8.23 11.20
CA ALA A 661 -6.37 7.21 11.37
C ALA A 661 -7.09 7.35 12.72
N LYS A 662 -6.35 7.64 13.81
CA LYS A 662 -6.91 7.89 15.15
C LYS A 662 -7.80 9.13 15.18
N LEU A 663 -7.38 10.23 14.56
CA LEU A 663 -8.18 11.46 14.46
C LEU A 663 -9.43 11.25 13.59
N LEU A 664 -9.31 10.53 12.48
CA LEU A 664 -10.46 10.15 11.66
C LEU A 664 -11.48 9.36 12.50
N VAL A 665 -11.05 8.30 13.18
CA VAL A 665 -11.94 7.44 13.98
C VAL A 665 -12.55 8.17 15.17
N ARG A 666 -11.82 9.09 15.81
CA ARG A 666 -12.29 9.84 16.99
C ARG A 666 -13.37 10.87 16.64
N TYR A 667 -13.26 11.55 15.50
CA TYR A 667 -14.10 12.72 15.20
C TYR A 667 -15.13 12.51 14.08
N PHE A 668 -14.99 11.47 13.25
CA PHE A 668 -16.00 11.10 12.24
C PHE A 668 -17.31 10.52 12.78
N PRO A 669 -17.43 10.02 14.03
CA PRO A 669 -18.73 9.63 14.56
C PRO A 669 -19.77 10.75 14.58
N SER A 670 -19.36 12.02 14.63
CA SER A 670 -20.28 13.16 14.52
C SER A 670 -20.83 13.40 13.10
N LEU A 671 -20.30 12.69 12.09
CA LEU A 671 -20.66 12.78 10.67
C LEU A 671 -21.60 11.65 10.22
N PHE A 672 -22.13 10.79 11.11
CA PHE A 672 -23.06 9.68 10.81
C PHE A 672 -24.42 10.08 10.18
N GLY A 673 -24.53 11.30 9.64
CA GLY A 673 -25.57 11.70 8.69
C GLY A 673 -25.11 11.79 7.22
N LYS A 674 -23.81 11.59 6.90
CA LYS A 674 -23.30 11.60 5.52
C LYS A 674 -22.38 10.41 5.22
N ALA A 675 -22.55 9.86 4.01
CA ALA A 675 -21.68 8.87 3.40
C ALA A 675 -20.29 9.47 3.10
N GLU A 676 -19.23 8.75 3.51
CA GLU A 676 -17.79 8.90 3.19
C GLU A 676 -17.16 10.31 3.16
N PRO A 677 -15.97 10.54 3.79
CA PRO A 677 -15.22 11.78 3.57
C PRO A 677 -14.90 11.97 2.08
N SER A 678 -15.07 13.19 1.59
CA SER A 678 -14.65 13.58 0.25
C SER A 678 -13.12 13.54 0.12
N LYS A 679 -12.62 13.30 -1.11
CA LYS A 679 -11.17 13.38 -1.41
C LYS A 679 -10.54 14.68 -0.90
N LEU A 680 -11.26 15.79 -1.03
CA LEU A 680 -10.81 17.09 -0.55
C LEU A 680 -10.57 17.13 0.96
N GLU A 681 -11.52 16.62 1.75
CA GLU A 681 -11.39 16.55 3.21
C GLU A 681 -10.19 15.70 3.64
N THR A 682 -9.97 14.60 2.90
CA THR A 682 -8.81 13.71 3.06
C THR A 682 -7.49 14.42 2.77
N ASP A 683 -7.38 15.08 1.63
CA ASP A 683 -6.15 15.76 1.21
C ASP A 683 -5.79 16.88 2.21
N CYS A 684 -6.80 17.64 2.66
CA CYS A 684 -6.62 18.69 3.66
C CYS A 684 -6.20 18.17 5.04
N LEU A 685 -6.77 17.05 5.50
CA LEU A 685 -6.37 16.44 6.77
C LEU A 685 -4.93 15.92 6.71
N THR A 686 -4.56 15.25 5.61
CA THR A 686 -3.19 14.77 5.40
C THR A 686 -2.20 15.92 5.46
N LYS A 687 -2.51 17.03 4.79
CA LYS A 687 -1.67 18.22 4.81
C LYS A 687 -1.52 18.82 6.22
N ALA A 688 -2.61 18.92 6.98
CA ALA A 688 -2.56 19.43 8.34
C ALA A 688 -1.73 18.54 9.28
N LEU A 689 -1.80 17.22 9.11
CA LEU A 689 -1.01 16.29 9.91
C LEU A 689 0.46 16.31 9.52
N TYR A 690 0.75 16.50 8.24
CA TYR A 690 2.10 16.70 7.75
C TYR A 690 2.74 17.98 8.32
N LEU A 691 1.97 19.08 8.38
CA LEU A 691 2.41 20.31 9.04
C LEU A 691 2.76 20.08 10.51
N GLY A 692 2.09 19.12 11.16
CA GLY A 692 2.24 18.81 12.57
C GLY A 692 1.61 19.87 13.48
N GLU A 693 1.53 19.56 14.76
CA GLU A 693 0.87 20.40 15.77
C GLU A 693 1.45 21.81 15.80
N THR A 694 2.78 21.92 15.80
CA THR A 694 3.51 23.20 15.93
C THR A 694 3.17 24.17 14.81
N ASN A 695 3.29 23.75 13.54
CA ASN A 695 3.01 24.65 12.41
C ASN A 695 1.52 24.92 12.25
N CYS A 696 0.66 23.93 12.51
CA CYS A 696 -0.79 24.14 12.55
C CYS A 696 -1.17 25.19 13.60
N ARG A 697 -0.58 25.12 14.81
CA ARG A 697 -0.80 26.09 15.89
C ARG A 697 -0.32 27.48 15.50
N ARG A 698 0.88 27.61 14.93
CA ARG A 698 1.41 28.90 14.44
C ARG A 698 0.47 29.57 13.43
N LEU A 699 -0.01 28.81 12.43
CA LEU A 699 -0.97 29.29 11.45
C LEU A 699 -2.32 29.63 12.10
N TYR A 700 -2.79 28.78 12.99
CA TYR A 700 -4.05 28.97 13.68
C TYR A 700 -4.04 30.24 14.54
N ASP A 701 -2.98 30.47 15.31
CA ASP A 701 -2.87 31.59 16.23
C ASP A 701 -2.90 32.92 15.48
N VAL A 702 -2.12 33.05 14.39
CA VAL A 702 -2.14 34.28 13.57
C VAL A 702 -3.48 34.48 12.86
N LEU A 703 -4.11 33.40 12.37
CA LEU A 703 -5.45 33.48 11.80
C LEU A 703 -6.47 33.91 12.86
N SER A 704 -6.39 33.37 14.07
CA SER A 704 -7.31 33.69 15.18
C SER A 704 -7.24 35.17 15.54
N LEU A 705 -6.03 35.73 15.65
CA LEU A 705 -5.82 37.16 15.86
C LEU A 705 -6.44 38.00 14.74
N LEU A 706 -6.19 37.63 13.48
CA LEU A 706 -6.72 38.35 12.34
C LEU A 706 -8.25 38.25 12.26
N MET A 707 -8.83 37.08 12.53
CA MET A 707 -10.27 36.81 12.50
C MET A 707 -11.05 37.61 13.56
N ASN A 708 -10.40 38.02 14.66
CA ASN A 708 -11.00 38.94 15.63
C ASN A 708 -11.18 40.37 15.08
N GLN A 709 -10.53 40.72 13.98
CA GLN A 709 -10.69 42.00 13.28
C GLN A 709 -11.68 41.86 12.11
N LEU A 710 -12.92 41.44 12.40
CA LEU A 710 -13.94 41.10 11.39
C LEU A 710 -14.19 42.20 10.34
N ASN A 711 -14.00 43.47 10.70
CA ASN A 711 -14.18 44.60 9.78
C ASN A 711 -13.19 44.58 8.60
N ASN A 712 -12.01 43.98 8.75
CA ASN A 712 -11.01 43.86 7.68
C ASN A 712 -11.45 42.92 6.54
N PHE A 713 -12.43 42.06 6.82
CA PHE A 713 -12.97 41.10 5.87
C PHE A 713 -14.27 41.57 5.20
N LYS A 714 -14.77 42.74 5.60
CA LYS A 714 -15.92 43.38 4.97
C LYS A 714 -15.43 44.17 3.75
N LYS A 715 -16.04 43.95 2.59
CA LYS A 715 -15.69 44.70 1.38
C LYS A 715 -16.25 46.13 1.51
N ALA A 716 -15.44 47.14 1.17
CA ALA A 716 -15.94 48.50 1.03
C ALA A 716 -16.93 48.54 -0.16
N PRO A 717 -18.10 49.19 -0.03
CA PRO A 717 -19.04 49.31 -1.14
C PRO A 717 -18.33 49.93 -2.34
N THR A 718 -18.51 49.34 -3.51
CA THR A 718 -17.91 49.90 -4.74
C THR A 718 -18.55 51.24 -5.07
N VAL A 719 -17.81 52.17 -5.70
CA VAL A 719 -18.35 53.47 -6.14
C VAL A 719 -19.61 53.29 -7.00
N VAL A 720 -19.69 52.20 -7.78
CA VAL A 720 -20.88 51.83 -8.55
C VAL A 720 -22.05 51.47 -7.63
N GLU A 721 -21.87 50.67 -6.57
CA GLU A 721 -22.93 50.39 -5.60
C GLU A 721 -23.35 51.63 -4.80
N HIS A 722 -22.43 52.55 -4.53
CA HIS A 722 -22.78 53.82 -3.90
C HIS A 722 -23.61 54.70 -4.84
N VAL A 723 -23.26 54.75 -6.14
CA VAL A 723 -24.03 55.46 -7.17
C VAL A 723 -25.37 54.78 -7.43
N THR A 724 -25.49 53.45 -7.41
CA THR A 724 -26.78 52.75 -7.55
C THR A 724 -27.65 52.95 -6.31
N ASN A 725 -27.08 52.97 -5.10
CA ASN A 725 -27.82 53.28 -3.88
C ASN A 725 -28.24 54.76 -3.80
N LEU A 726 -27.43 55.69 -4.32
CA LEU A 726 -27.79 57.11 -4.50
C LEU A 726 -28.82 57.32 -5.62
N ALA A 727 -28.76 56.53 -6.70
CA ALA A 727 -29.75 56.56 -7.78
C ALA A 727 -31.10 55.97 -7.33
N ASN A 728 -31.10 54.97 -6.45
CA ASN A 728 -32.30 54.40 -5.84
C ASN A 728 -32.93 55.34 -4.78
N LEU A 729 -32.19 56.30 -4.23
CA LEU A 729 -32.74 57.36 -3.37
C LEU A 729 -33.60 58.38 -4.14
N THR A 730 -33.52 58.43 -5.48
CA THR A 730 -34.32 59.35 -6.31
C THR A 730 -35.46 58.67 -7.09
N LYS A 731 -35.56 57.34 -7.03
CA LYS A 731 -36.63 56.58 -7.70
C LYS A 731 -37.01 55.33 -6.90
N SER A 732 -38.03 55.45 -6.03
CA SER A 732 -39.02 54.39 -5.72
C SER A 732 -39.59 54.53 -4.31
N SER A 733 -40.76 55.17 -4.22
CA SER A 733 -41.77 54.90 -3.22
C SER A 733 -42.45 53.56 -3.55
N THR A 734 -41.91 52.43 -3.07
CA THR A 734 -42.61 51.15 -2.78
C THR A 734 -41.61 50.05 -2.45
N SER A 735 -41.31 49.90 -1.17
CA SER A 735 -41.06 48.66 -0.42
C SER A 735 -40.15 48.97 0.76
N SER A 736 -40.79 49.16 1.91
CA SER A 736 -40.17 49.27 3.21
C SER A 736 -39.47 47.96 3.56
N PHE A 737 -38.17 47.87 3.28
CA PHE A 737 -37.15 47.16 4.09
C PHE A 737 -35.76 47.62 3.65
N HIS A 738 -35.50 48.94 3.71
CA HIS A 738 -34.14 49.45 3.74
C HIS A 738 -33.56 49.22 5.13
N THR A 739 -33.08 48.01 5.39
CA THR A 739 -31.92 47.87 6.28
C THR A 739 -30.72 48.39 5.50
N THR A 740 -30.01 49.37 6.05
CA THR A 740 -28.61 49.63 5.70
C THR A 740 -27.89 48.27 5.72
N GLN A 741 -27.70 47.64 4.55
CA GLN A 741 -26.97 46.38 4.46
C GLN A 741 -25.53 46.69 4.87
N GLN A 742 -25.22 46.43 6.14
CA GLN A 742 -23.83 46.39 6.56
C GLN A 742 -23.09 45.41 5.66
N PRO A 743 -21.87 45.73 5.19
CA PRO A 743 -21.14 44.85 4.30
C PRO A 743 -20.99 43.47 4.94
N ALA A 744 -21.59 42.47 4.27
CA ALA A 744 -21.67 41.12 4.80
C ALA A 744 -20.30 40.44 4.75
N LEU A 745 -20.00 39.66 5.78
CA LEU A 745 -18.78 38.87 5.85
C LEU A 745 -18.83 37.76 4.79
N ALA A 746 -17.74 37.53 4.06
CA ALA A 746 -17.67 36.43 3.09
C ALA A 746 -18.02 35.09 3.77
N THR A 747 -18.86 34.27 3.14
CA THR A 747 -19.37 33.00 3.70
C THR A 747 -18.26 32.05 4.12
N GLY A 748 -17.10 32.08 3.46
CA GLY A 748 -15.95 31.29 3.89
C GLY A 748 -15.24 31.78 5.13
N ILE A 749 -15.20 33.09 5.34
CA ILE A 749 -14.68 33.64 6.60
C ILE A 749 -15.64 33.29 7.75
N GLN A 750 -16.96 33.32 7.51
CA GLN A 750 -17.95 32.84 8.47
C GLN A 750 -17.75 31.34 8.81
N ALA A 751 -17.50 30.50 7.80
CA ALA A 751 -17.24 29.08 8.01
C ALA A 751 -15.95 28.85 8.80
N ILE A 752 -14.86 29.57 8.49
CA ILE A 752 -13.60 29.50 9.24
C ILE A 752 -13.83 29.91 10.71
N LEU A 753 -14.54 31.01 10.96
CA LEU A 753 -14.88 31.44 12.33
C LEU A 753 -15.65 30.37 13.10
N LYS A 754 -16.62 29.71 12.45
CA LYS A 754 -17.38 28.61 13.06
C LYS A 754 -16.46 27.44 13.45
N VAL A 755 -15.48 27.10 12.59
CA VAL A 755 -14.48 26.07 12.89
C VAL A 755 -13.61 26.48 14.09
N MET A 756 -13.25 27.76 14.20
CA MET A 756 -12.42 28.26 15.31
C MET A 756 -13.12 28.24 16.67
N GLN A 757 -14.45 28.18 16.71
CA GLN A 757 -15.22 28.16 17.96
C GLN A 757 -15.28 26.79 18.66
N TYR A 758 -14.88 25.70 17.99
CA TYR A 758 -14.86 24.36 18.60
C TYR A 758 -13.73 24.25 19.63
N LYS A 759 -14.03 24.23 20.93
CA LYS A 759 -13.03 24.23 22.00
C LYS A 759 -12.25 22.90 22.12
N ASP A 760 -12.92 21.77 21.92
CA ASP A 760 -12.37 20.42 22.17
C ASP A 760 -11.84 19.71 20.92
N MET A 761 -11.46 20.47 19.89
CA MET A 761 -10.95 19.93 18.62
C MET A 761 -9.43 20.04 18.55
N ASP A 762 -8.75 18.94 18.20
CA ASP A 762 -7.31 18.92 17.91
C ASP A 762 -6.95 19.97 16.85
N ILE A 763 -5.79 20.62 17.00
CA ILE A 763 -5.41 21.79 16.20
C ILE A 763 -5.22 21.44 14.73
N GLU A 764 -4.67 20.27 14.43
CA GLU A 764 -4.49 19.78 13.07
C GLU A 764 -5.84 19.51 12.40
N LEU A 765 -6.81 18.95 13.12
CA LEU A 765 -8.16 18.74 12.58
C LEU A 765 -8.87 20.07 12.33
N ARG A 766 -8.67 21.04 13.22
CA ARG A 766 -9.22 22.39 13.06
C ARG A 766 -8.65 23.07 11.83
N MET A 767 -7.33 22.99 11.63
CA MET A 767 -6.65 23.49 10.44
C MET A 767 -7.07 22.74 9.18
N ALA A 768 -7.24 21.42 9.23
CA ALA A 768 -7.75 20.64 8.10
C ALA A 768 -9.12 21.15 7.63
N LYS A 769 -10.05 21.42 8.56
CA LYS A 769 -11.36 22.00 8.22
C LYS A 769 -11.24 23.40 7.62
N ILE A 770 -10.31 24.22 8.11
CA ILE A 770 -10.02 25.53 7.53
C ILE A 770 -9.47 25.38 6.11
N PHE A 771 -8.58 24.41 5.86
CA PHE A 771 -8.05 24.10 4.53
C PHE A 771 -9.15 23.68 3.56
N VAL A 772 -10.07 22.80 3.96
CA VAL A 772 -11.24 22.42 3.15
C VAL A 772 -12.05 23.64 2.74
N GLU A 773 -12.31 24.54 3.69
CA GLU A 773 -13.02 25.79 3.40
C GLU A 773 -12.23 26.64 2.38
N VAL A 774 -10.93 26.82 2.54
CA VAL A 774 -10.14 27.63 1.60
C VAL A 774 -10.06 26.99 0.22
N GLU A 775 -9.87 25.69 0.14
CA GLU A 775 -9.70 24.94 -1.11
C GLU A 775 -10.99 24.93 -1.95
N ASN A 776 -12.16 24.79 -1.31
CA ASN A 776 -13.48 24.95 -1.95
C ASN A 776 -13.66 26.33 -2.63
N ARG A 777 -12.78 27.30 -2.35
CA ARG A 777 -12.83 28.67 -2.86
C ARG A 777 -11.71 28.98 -3.84
N ARG A 778 -10.90 27.99 -4.24
CA ARG A 778 -9.81 28.13 -5.22
C ARG A 778 -10.29 28.70 -6.55
N THR A 779 -11.47 28.30 -7.02
CA THR A 779 -12.04 28.70 -8.34
C THR A 779 -13.02 29.87 -8.28
N ALA A 780 -13.39 30.35 -7.09
CA ALA A 780 -14.42 31.39 -6.97
C ALA A 780 -13.86 32.80 -7.31
N PRO A 781 -14.67 33.69 -7.95
CA PRO A 781 -14.18 34.97 -8.48
C PRO A 781 -13.54 35.87 -7.41
N ILE A 782 -12.33 36.36 -7.71
CA ILE A 782 -11.50 37.15 -6.79
C ILE A 782 -12.05 38.58 -6.58
N ALA A 783 -12.73 39.12 -7.59
CA ALA A 783 -13.20 40.52 -7.65
C ALA A 783 -14.20 40.92 -6.53
N TYR A 784 -14.78 39.96 -5.83
CA TYR A 784 -15.78 40.20 -4.77
C TYR A 784 -15.23 40.05 -3.35
N ARG A 785 -13.93 39.80 -3.18
CA ARG A 785 -13.30 39.57 -1.87
C ARG A 785 -12.61 40.82 -1.34
N ALA A 786 -12.68 41.06 -0.02
CA ALA A 786 -11.85 42.06 0.62
C ALA A 786 -10.35 41.69 0.47
N PRO A 787 -9.42 42.67 0.43
CA PRO A 787 -7.99 42.39 0.27
C PRO A 787 -7.44 41.41 1.32
N VAL A 788 -7.89 41.53 2.58
CA VAL A 788 -7.46 40.63 3.65
C VAL A 788 -8.02 39.21 3.46
N THR A 789 -9.26 39.06 2.96
CA THR A 789 -9.82 37.75 2.57
C THR A 789 -8.97 37.08 1.49
N GLN A 790 -8.54 37.84 0.48
CA GLN A 790 -7.69 37.32 -0.59
C GLN A 790 -6.32 36.89 -0.05
N LYS A 791 -5.71 37.71 0.81
CA LYS A 791 -4.43 37.38 1.46
C LYS A 791 -4.57 36.10 2.29
N VAL A 792 -5.59 35.96 3.13
CA VAL A 792 -5.85 34.72 3.90
C VAL A 792 -5.93 33.49 3.00
N TYR A 793 -6.76 33.52 1.96
CA TYR A 793 -6.91 32.37 1.07
C TYR A 793 -5.62 32.07 0.31
N SER A 794 -4.98 33.08 -0.28
CA SER A 794 -3.75 32.87 -1.05
C SER A 794 -2.61 32.30 -0.21
N GLN A 795 -2.44 32.75 1.03
CA GLN A 795 -1.37 32.27 1.91
C GLN A 795 -1.64 30.84 2.40
N ILE A 796 -2.89 30.52 2.72
CA ILE A 796 -3.26 29.14 3.07
C ILE A 796 -3.08 28.21 1.85
N LEU A 797 -3.50 28.62 0.65
CA LEU A 797 -3.30 27.84 -0.57
C LEU A 797 -1.81 27.64 -0.88
N LYS A 798 -0.96 28.66 -0.68
CA LYS A 798 0.50 28.53 -0.80
C LYS A 798 1.07 27.46 0.14
N VAL A 799 0.61 27.42 1.39
CA VAL A 799 1.04 26.38 2.34
C VAL A 799 0.55 25.00 1.89
N MET A 800 -0.68 24.91 1.38
CA MET A 800 -1.24 23.65 0.86
C MET A 800 -0.48 23.14 -0.37
N ASP A 801 -0.12 24.04 -1.29
CA ASP A 801 0.58 23.74 -2.55
C ASP A 801 2.10 23.55 -2.36
N ALA A 802 2.66 23.89 -1.20
CA ALA A 802 4.09 23.76 -0.92
C ALA A 802 4.52 22.28 -0.90
N THR A 803 5.64 21.97 -1.55
CA THR A 803 6.31 20.68 -1.41
C THR A 803 6.90 20.53 -0.02
N ASP A 804 7.09 19.28 0.40
CA ASP A 804 7.54 18.87 1.73
C ASP A 804 8.76 19.65 2.26
N ASP A 805 9.78 19.84 1.41
CA ASP A 805 11.01 20.57 1.70
C ASP A 805 10.79 22.08 1.91
N LYS A 806 9.70 22.64 1.35
CA LYS A 806 9.38 24.06 1.36
C LYS A 806 8.29 24.43 2.36
N ILE A 807 7.68 23.45 3.03
CA ILE A 807 6.61 23.68 4.00
C ILE A 807 7.03 24.64 5.12
N PRO A 808 8.20 24.48 5.78
CA PRO A 808 8.60 25.42 6.83
C PRO A 808 8.68 26.87 6.34
N MET A 809 9.27 27.07 5.15
CA MET A 809 9.37 28.39 4.53
C MET A 809 8.01 28.97 4.16
N ALA A 810 7.12 28.16 3.59
CA ALA A 810 5.77 28.59 3.23
C ALA A 810 4.94 28.97 4.46
N VAL A 811 5.08 28.22 5.56
CA VAL A 811 4.45 28.54 6.85
C VAL A 811 4.99 29.86 7.41
N ASP A 812 6.31 30.05 7.39
CA ASP A 812 6.94 31.28 7.88
C ASP A 812 6.51 32.51 7.07
N GLU A 813 6.45 32.39 5.73
CA GLU A 813 5.93 33.43 4.85
C GLU A 813 4.46 33.74 5.16
N ALA A 814 3.61 32.71 5.24
CA ALA A 814 2.20 32.86 5.53
C ALA A 814 1.97 33.54 6.88
N VAL A 815 2.65 33.08 7.94
CA VAL A 815 2.56 33.70 9.27
C VAL A 815 3.00 35.15 9.23
N LYS A 816 4.13 35.47 8.58
CA LYS A 816 4.62 36.85 8.45
C LYS A 816 3.61 37.76 7.75
N VAL A 817 3.06 37.32 6.61
CA VAL A 817 2.11 38.10 5.82
C VAL A 817 0.81 38.32 6.60
N LEU A 818 0.28 37.29 7.25
CA LEU A 818 -0.96 37.37 8.01
C LEU A 818 -0.81 38.24 9.27
N THR A 819 0.33 38.17 9.97
CA THR A 819 0.66 39.06 11.08
C THR A 819 0.72 40.51 10.61
N CYS A 820 1.35 40.77 9.46
CA CYS A 820 1.38 42.12 8.88
C CYS A 820 -0.03 42.67 8.62
N CYS A 821 -0.94 41.84 8.09
CA CYS A 821 -2.34 42.24 7.89
C CYS A 821 -3.05 42.59 9.20
N PHE A 822 -2.77 41.84 10.27
CA PHE A 822 -3.33 42.10 11.59
C PHE A 822 -2.83 43.44 12.17
N GLU A 823 -1.53 43.70 12.08
CA GLU A 823 -0.93 44.96 12.56
C GLU A 823 -1.41 46.17 11.73
N GLU A 824 -1.52 46.03 10.40
CA GLU A 824 -2.11 47.05 9.52
C GLU A 824 -3.56 47.36 9.92
N GLY A 825 -4.37 46.33 10.16
CA GLY A 825 -5.74 46.46 10.62
C GLY A 825 -5.86 47.12 11.99
N LYS A 826 -4.97 46.76 12.93
CA LYS A 826 -4.88 47.34 14.27
C LYS A 826 -4.51 48.83 14.21
N ALA A 827 -3.53 49.19 13.39
CA ALA A 827 -3.12 50.57 13.18
C ALA A 827 -4.19 51.41 12.48
N ALA A 828 -4.94 50.83 11.53
CA ALA A 828 -6.08 51.49 10.91
C ALA A 828 -7.21 51.75 11.92
N PHE A 829 -7.52 50.77 12.76
CA PHE A 829 -8.51 50.92 13.84
C PHE A 829 -8.09 52.01 14.84
N ALA A 830 -6.85 51.98 15.33
CA ALA A 830 -6.31 52.99 16.23
C ALA A 830 -6.36 54.41 15.63
N ARG A 831 -6.02 54.55 14.34
CA ARG A 831 -6.14 55.83 13.62
C ARG A 831 -7.60 56.31 13.54
N SER A 832 -8.53 55.42 13.19
CA SER A 832 -9.95 55.76 13.12
C SER A 832 -10.54 56.15 14.48
N ALA A 833 -10.10 55.49 15.57
CA ALA A 833 -10.46 55.85 16.94
C ALA A 833 -9.91 57.25 17.30
N SER A 834 -8.65 57.54 16.98
CA SER A 834 -8.05 58.86 17.24
C SER A 834 -8.65 60.01 16.41
N THR A 835 -9.18 59.73 15.22
CA THR A 835 -9.91 60.72 14.40
C THR A 835 -11.38 60.86 14.82
N GLY A 836 -11.97 59.84 15.46
CA GLY A 836 -13.31 59.93 16.06
C GLY A 836 -13.35 60.97 17.18
N ASP A 837 -12.32 61.02 18.03
CA ASP A 837 -12.16 62.03 19.08
C ASP A 837 -11.93 63.46 18.50
N LEU A 838 -11.41 63.58 17.28
CA LEU A 838 -11.26 64.87 16.58
C LEU A 838 -12.57 65.35 15.93
N VAL A 839 -13.50 64.46 15.61
CA VAL A 839 -14.82 64.85 15.06
C VAL A 839 -15.76 65.32 16.17
N GLU A 840 -15.62 64.85 17.41
CA GLU A 840 -16.29 65.48 18.56
C GLU A 840 -15.68 66.86 18.89
N LEU A 841 -14.37 67.07 18.72
CA LEU A 841 -13.73 68.37 18.97
C LEU A 841 -14.01 69.44 17.88
N VAL A 842 -14.33 69.04 16.65
CA VAL A 842 -14.68 69.98 15.56
C VAL A 842 -16.17 70.33 15.57
N ASN A 843 -17.03 69.51 16.18
CA ASN A 843 -18.45 69.86 16.37
C ASN A 843 -18.68 70.86 17.54
N ASP A 844 -17.71 71.04 18.44
CA ASP A 844 -17.75 72.06 19.50
C ASP A 844 -17.18 73.44 19.09
N PHE A 845 -16.62 73.59 17.89
CA PHE A 845 -16.08 74.86 17.36
C PHE A 845 -16.91 75.47 16.21
N SER A 846 -18.18 75.09 16.10
CA SER A 846 -19.16 75.79 15.27
C SER A 846 -20.47 76.09 16.02
N MET A 847 -20.37 77.03 16.97
CA MET A 847 -21.41 78.02 17.29
C MET A 847 -20.78 79.41 17.33
#